data_AF-A0A960UVI7-F1
#
_entry.id   AF-A0A960UVI7-F1
#
_cell.length_a   1.000
_cell.length_b   1.000
_cell.length_c   1.000
_cell.angle_alpha   90.00
_cell.angle_beta   90.00
_cell.angle_gamma   90.00
#
_symmetry.space_group_name_H-M   'P 1'
#
loop_
_entity.id
_entity.type
_entity.pdbx_description
1 polymer ?
#
loop_
_entity_poly.entity_id
_entity_poly.type
_entity_poly.pdbx_seq_one_letter_code
_entity_poly.pdbx_strand_id
1 'polypeptide(L)'
;MSEHREKQLRRFLLESLLLRPLPPDSPAVRRFLASVELRLLKRGDVLYEEGDAAPAFFLVRHGEIHRFHREPNGEPRLIGIHGRGSVLGEVSFLAGERHGARALAALDSQIVRIPSPAWMELIREEPEALSVLVQIISRRFHRTLDPNDQPEPARLNILAYPDHPERGRRMARVLARVLVEEIHGPVLLLDLSGAEEVPEAMETPGRPAESEGHSESPASLEARSLAEAPILSRPVELFEWLRSRSRTLNQGFDFIDGTPLLLLPDKGNRHLRDSLPALLGIMRKFYSMVLIHVGHRMQTDHEPLMQIYQSSDVIACAREASGRAGPRWMEFRRNLSGTIPDFFDRLVSVSEEHQSHRNRRERNPDRSVPLKQNRIRLFLDANGELSPDSPGIHRLGRKLSGKLRGLTLGGGGARAYAHAGVLQTLEEERLEFDGIAGTSMGAVIGAAHAAGIPAREIQNLLRKHLPDSAAILDKGLPLVSFYRGEKLNQVLMDVFGELQFEDLQIPFYCNSTDLNSGDSLIFESGYVSMALRASVSIPGVFPPVQMPPYTLVDGGILNNLPGDVLRRRGFSRVAGINVTPMSDDRSSQTHVDFSEGVGGVWEYFSRPPVLSIITRSIAVEGRELMRFRLEDFDFILNPEIGPFDLFDFHRHDEIFEAGKKEASARIGELWQAMLRH
;
A
#
# COMPACT_ATOMS: atom_id res chain seq x y z
N MET A 1 34.75 -22.16 18.98
CA MET A 1 34.34 -21.03 18.10
C MET A 1 34.81 -19.74 18.75
N SER A 2 35.18 -18.68 18.01
CA SER A 2 35.55 -17.40 18.65
C SER A 2 34.32 -16.75 19.31
N GLU A 3 34.51 -16.05 20.43
CA GLU A 3 33.46 -15.35 21.18
C GLU A 3 32.60 -14.42 20.29
N HIS A 4 33.22 -13.89 19.23
CA HIS A 4 32.56 -13.08 18.21
C HIS A 4 31.55 -13.87 17.36
N ARG A 5 31.86 -15.12 16.97
CA ARG A 5 30.96 -15.97 16.16
C ARG A 5 29.73 -16.42 16.96
N GLU A 6 29.90 -16.66 18.25
CA GLU A 6 28.80 -17.05 19.15
C GLU A 6 27.82 -15.88 19.37
N LYS A 7 28.33 -14.66 19.59
CA LYS A 7 27.51 -13.44 19.65
C LYS A 7 26.71 -13.21 18.37
N GLN A 8 27.33 -13.41 17.19
CA GLN A 8 26.65 -13.28 15.90
C GLN A 8 25.59 -14.36 15.66
N LEU A 9 25.80 -15.59 16.13
CA LEU A 9 24.81 -16.67 16.00
C LEU A 9 23.59 -16.41 16.90
N ARG A 10 23.82 -16.00 18.15
CA ARG A 10 22.74 -15.62 19.08
C ARG A 10 21.90 -14.48 18.53
N ARG A 11 22.54 -13.42 18.03
CA ARG A 11 21.85 -12.29 17.40
C ARG A 11 20.99 -12.74 16.22
N PHE A 12 21.53 -13.55 15.32
CA PHE A 12 20.77 -14.08 14.18
C PHE A 12 19.53 -14.89 14.62
N LEU A 13 19.66 -15.72 15.66
CA LEU A 13 18.55 -16.53 16.15
C LEU A 13 17.46 -15.69 16.79
N LEU A 14 17.81 -14.71 17.62
CA LEU A 14 16.86 -13.77 18.23
C LEU A 14 16.15 -12.89 17.20
N GLU A 15 16.83 -12.55 16.10
CA GLU A 15 16.23 -11.78 14.99
C GLU A 15 15.42 -12.66 14.01
N SER A 16 15.51 -13.99 14.13
CA SER A 16 14.80 -14.92 13.23
C SER A 16 13.30 -14.91 13.49
N LEU A 17 12.50 -15.18 12.45
CA LEU A 17 11.05 -15.33 12.58
C LEU A 17 10.64 -16.37 13.64
N LEU A 18 11.52 -17.33 13.93
CA LEU A 18 11.28 -18.41 14.89
C LEU A 18 11.32 -17.94 16.36
N LEU A 19 12.19 -16.99 16.72
CA LEU A 19 12.38 -16.56 18.11
C LEU A 19 12.09 -15.08 18.35
N ARG A 20 11.98 -14.24 17.30
CA ARG A 20 11.69 -12.80 17.42
C ARG A 20 10.44 -12.49 18.28
N PRO A 21 9.37 -13.30 18.26
CA PRO A 21 8.20 -13.06 19.11
C PRO A 21 8.41 -13.41 20.59
N LEU A 22 9.50 -14.11 20.94
CA LEU A 22 9.75 -14.58 22.31
C LEU A 22 10.61 -13.58 23.10
N PRO A 23 10.47 -13.52 24.43
CA PRO A 23 11.29 -12.64 25.26
C PRO A 23 12.78 -13.02 25.18
N PRO A 24 13.67 -12.18 24.62
CA PRO A 24 15.06 -12.56 24.36
C PRO A 24 15.86 -12.85 25.63
N ASP A 25 15.43 -12.27 26.75
CA ASP A 25 16.06 -12.44 28.06
C ASP A 25 15.47 -13.57 28.91
N SER A 26 14.45 -14.29 28.41
CA SER A 26 13.87 -15.42 29.13
C SER A 26 14.93 -16.49 29.43
N PRO A 27 14.96 -17.05 30.65
CA PRO A 27 15.83 -18.18 30.99
C PRO A 27 15.66 -19.36 30.03
N ALA A 28 14.44 -19.62 29.55
CA ALA A 28 14.13 -20.67 28.59
C ALA A 28 14.81 -20.41 27.23
N VAL A 29 14.68 -19.19 26.70
CA VAL A 29 15.32 -18.77 25.45
C VAL A 29 16.84 -18.83 25.56
N ARG A 30 17.42 -18.44 26.69
CA ARG A 30 18.88 -18.53 26.91
C ARG A 30 19.38 -19.98 26.91
N ARG A 31 18.67 -20.90 27.57
CA ARG A 31 18.99 -22.34 27.54
C ARG A 31 18.83 -22.90 26.12
N PHE A 32 17.75 -22.53 25.42
CA PHE A 32 17.53 -22.91 24.04
C PHE A 32 18.68 -22.47 23.11
N LEU A 33 19.09 -21.20 23.17
CA LEU A 33 20.20 -20.67 22.37
C LEU A 33 21.55 -21.36 22.65
N ALA A 34 21.73 -21.96 23.83
CA ALA A 34 22.92 -22.74 24.16
C ALA A 34 22.88 -24.18 23.61
N SER A 35 21.69 -24.68 23.27
CA SER A 35 21.47 -26.07 22.84
C SER A 35 21.50 -26.29 21.32
N VAL A 36 21.49 -25.21 20.54
CA VAL A 36 21.50 -25.26 19.07
C VAL A 36 22.92 -25.42 18.52
N GLU A 37 23.04 -26.13 17.40
CA GLU A 37 24.35 -26.44 16.79
C GLU A 37 24.48 -25.79 15.42
N LEU A 38 25.65 -25.21 15.11
CA LEU A 38 25.94 -24.71 13.78
C LEU A 38 26.61 -25.81 12.94
N ARG A 39 25.97 -26.21 11.85
CA ARG A 39 26.49 -27.14 10.85
C ARG A 39 26.95 -26.39 9.61
N LEU A 40 28.14 -26.70 9.13
CA LEU A 40 28.67 -26.18 7.87
C LEU A 40 28.50 -27.26 6.80
N LEU A 41 27.90 -26.89 5.68
CA LEU A 41 27.72 -27.73 4.51
C LEU A 41 28.42 -27.07 3.33
N LYS A 42 29.17 -27.84 2.56
CA LYS A 42 29.68 -27.41 1.26
C LYS A 42 28.61 -27.62 0.19
N ARG A 43 28.72 -26.90 -0.92
CA ARG A 43 27.90 -27.18 -2.11
C ARG A 43 27.97 -28.67 -2.48
N GLY A 44 26.80 -29.28 -2.64
CA GLY A 44 26.60 -30.70 -2.93
C GLY A 44 26.41 -31.59 -1.69
N ASP A 45 26.71 -31.10 -0.48
CA ASP A 45 26.54 -31.88 0.74
C ASP A 45 25.06 -32.12 1.03
N VAL A 46 24.73 -33.33 1.48
CA VAL A 46 23.37 -33.71 1.88
C VAL A 46 23.12 -33.28 3.33
N LEU A 47 22.04 -32.55 3.55
CA LEU A 47 21.57 -32.20 4.90
C LEU A 47 20.83 -33.37 5.57
N TYR A 48 19.91 -34.00 4.83
CA TYR A 48 19.22 -35.27 5.16
C TYR A 48 18.68 -35.94 3.88
N GLU A 49 18.52 -37.26 3.91
CA GLU A 49 17.93 -38.06 2.83
C GLU A 49 16.42 -38.24 3.01
N GLU A 50 15.74 -38.56 1.91
CA GLU A 50 14.33 -38.96 1.94
C GLU A 50 14.19 -40.29 2.72
N GLY A 51 13.27 -40.32 3.68
CA GLY A 51 13.08 -41.46 4.58
C GLY A 51 13.92 -41.39 5.86
N ASP A 52 14.84 -40.44 6.02
CA ASP A 52 15.57 -40.25 7.28
C ASP A 52 14.62 -39.89 8.43
N ALA A 53 14.98 -40.31 9.64
CA ALA A 53 14.27 -39.84 10.84
C ALA A 53 14.52 -38.33 11.04
N ALA A 54 13.55 -37.61 11.61
CA ALA A 54 13.62 -36.17 11.84
C ALA A 54 13.80 -35.80 13.34
N PRO A 55 14.95 -36.12 13.99
CA PRO A 55 15.20 -35.83 15.41
C PRO A 55 15.57 -34.35 15.67
N ALA A 56 15.54 -33.54 14.62
CA ALA A 56 15.83 -32.12 14.63
C ALA A 56 15.19 -31.49 13.40
N PHE A 57 14.95 -30.19 13.46
CA PHE A 57 14.70 -29.37 12.28
C PHE A 57 15.78 -28.31 12.16
N PHE A 58 15.79 -27.59 11.04
CA PHE A 58 16.94 -26.80 10.62
C PHE A 58 16.54 -25.37 10.26
N LEU A 59 17.40 -24.41 10.55
CA LEU A 59 17.25 -23.01 10.17
C LEU A 59 18.46 -22.59 9.34
N VAL A 60 18.22 -22.03 8.14
CA VAL A 60 19.31 -21.57 7.27
C VAL A 60 19.85 -20.23 7.75
N ARG A 61 21.11 -20.18 8.19
CA ARG A 61 21.78 -18.92 8.57
C ARG A 61 22.45 -18.24 7.37
N HIS A 62 23.07 -19.02 6.51
CA HIS A 62 23.73 -18.58 5.27
C HIS A 62 23.70 -19.73 4.26
N GLY A 63 23.74 -19.42 2.96
CA GLY A 63 23.69 -20.41 1.89
C GLY A 63 22.27 -20.76 1.45
N GLU A 64 22.10 -21.96 0.89
CA GLU A 64 20.86 -22.39 0.26
C GLU A 64 20.73 -23.92 0.25
N ILE A 65 19.55 -24.42 0.63
CA ILE A 65 19.22 -25.83 0.63
C ILE A 65 18.09 -26.09 -0.37
N HIS A 66 18.29 -27.04 -1.27
CA HIS A 66 17.30 -27.50 -2.25
C HIS A 66 16.69 -28.82 -1.79
N ARG A 67 15.37 -28.95 -1.90
CA ARG A 67 14.62 -30.16 -1.59
C ARG A 67 14.16 -30.86 -2.85
N PHE A 68 14.41 -32.17 -2.92
CA PHE A 68 14.04 -33.01 -4.04
C PHE A 68 13.15 -34.16 -3.57
N HIS A 69 12.08 -34.43 -4.31
CA HIS A 69 11.31 -35.66 -4.17
C HIS A 69 11.67 -36.60 -5.31
N ARG A 70 11.75 -37.91 -5.02
CA ARG A 70 12.01 -38.91 -6.05
C ARG A 70 10.70 -39.29 -6.73
N GLU A 71 10.59 -39.03 -8.03
CA GLU A 71 9.42 -39.47 -8.80
C GLU A 71 9.41 -41.00 -8.99
N PRO A 72 8.25 -41.61 -9.31
CA PRO A 72 8.14 -43.07 -9.52
C PRO A 72 9.07 -43.62 -10.61
N ASN A 73 9.52 -42.77 -11.55
CA ASN A 73 10.48 -43.09 -12.61
C ASN A 73 11.96 -43.03 -12.13
N GLY A 74 12.20 -42.62 -10.88
CA GLY A 74 13.53 -42.50 -10.28
C GLY A 74 14.21 -41.13 -10.44
N GLU A 75 13.65 -40.22 -11.24
CA GLU A 75 14.19 -38.87 -11.47
C GLU A 75 13.96 -37.94 -10.26
N PRO A 76 14.94 -37.11 -9.88
CA PRO A 76 14.78 -36.15 -8.81
C PRO A 76 14.01 -34.91 -9.28
N ARG A 77 12.86 -34.66 -8.68
CA ARG A 77 12.08 -33.43 -8.90
C ARG A 77 12.34 -32.43 -7.79
N LEU A 78 12.76 -31.20 -8.14
CA LEU A 78 12.88 -30.10 -7.19
C LEU A 78 11.49 -29.69 -6.69
N ILE A 79 11.29 -29.74 -5.37
CA ILE A 79 10.02 -29.41 -4.71
C ILE A 79 10.11 -28.18 -3.80
N GLY A 80 11.31 -27.64 -3.57
CA GLY A 80 11.46 -26.44 -2.74
C GLY A 80 12.90 -25.93 -2.65
N ILE A 81 13.04 -24.60 -2.55
CA ILE A 81 14.31 -23.89 -2.38
C ILE A 81 14.25 -23.09 -1.08
N HIS A 82 15.28 -23.20 -0.24
CA HIS A 82 15.29 -22.64 1.10
C HIS A 82 16.57 -21.82 1.35
N GLY A 83 16.41 -20.49 1.36
CA GLY A 83 17.48 -19.53 1.67
C GLY A 83 17.50 -19.08 3.14
N ARG A 84 18.34 -18.09 3.46
CA ARG A 84 18.51 -17.53 4.82
C ARG A 84 17.16 -17.23 5.50
N GLY A 85 17.03 -17.65 6.76
CA GLY A 85 15.81 -17.49 7.56
C GLY A 85 14.76 -18.58 7.34
N SER A 86 14.94 -19.45 6.33
CA SER A 86 14.03 -20.58 6.10
C SER A 86 14.21 -21.68 7.14
N VAL A 87 13.10 -22.21 7.62
CA VAL A 87 13.06 -23.45 8.42
C VAL A 87 12.93 -24.66 7.49
N LEU A 88 13.55 -25.79 7.79
CA LEU A 88 13.40 -27.04 7.04
C LEU A 88 13.24 -28.23 7.99
N GLY A 89 12.48 -29.23 7.56
CA GLY A 89 12.27 -30.47 8.31
C GLY A 89 11.26 -30.33 9.45
N GLU A 90 10.64 -29.15 9.60
CA GLU A 90 9.69 -28.84 10.67
C GLU A 90 8.41 -29.67 10.58
N VAL A 91 7.95 -29.98 9.37
CA VAL A 91 6.74 -30.76 9.13
C VAL A 91 6.95 -32.21 9.57
N SER A 92 8.04 -32.84 9.10
CA SER A 92 8.43 -34.19 9.53
C SER A 92 8.67 -34.25 11.04
N PHE A 93 9.30 -33.22 11.61
CA PHE A 93 9.49 -33.09 13.04
C PHE A 93 8.16 -33.05 13.82
N LEU A 94 7.23 -32.17 13.45
CA LEU A 94 5.95 -32.01 14.16
C LEU A 94 5.00 -33.19 13.97
N ALA A 95 4.96 -33.77 12.78
CA ALA A 95 4.14 -34.95 12.49
C ALA A 95 4.70 -36.23 13.12
N GLY A 96 5.95 -36.22 13.62
CA GLY A 96 6.63 -37.42 14.09
C GLY A 96 6.96 -38.39 12.94
N GLU A 97 7.05 -37.87 11.72
CA GLU A 97 7.24 -38.63 10.49
C GLU A 97 8.70 -38.55 10.01
N ARG A 98 9.03 -39.39 9.02
CA ARG A 98 10.32 -39.34 8.32
C ARG A 98 10.36 -38.16 7.34
N HIS A 99 11.55 -37.73 6.94
CA HIS A 99 11.71 -36.69 5.93
C HIS A 99 11.12 -37.14 4.60
N GLY A 100 10.06 -36.47 4.12
CA GLY A 100 9.37 -36.81 2.87
C GLY A 100 10.09 -36.36 1.59
N ALA A 101 11.32 -35.85 1.71
CA ALA A 101 12.14 -35.41 0.58
C ALA A 101 13.61 -35.35 0.99
N ARG A 102 14.51 -35.48 0.02
CA ARG A 102 15.95 -35.24 0.20
C ARG A 102 16.23 -33.76 0.27
N ALA A 103 17.18 -33.33 1.10
CA ALA A 103 17.64 -31.95 1.17
C ALA A 103 19.16 -31.86 1.00
N LEU A 104 19.63 -31.03 0.06
CA LEU A 104 21.05 -30.85 -0.23
C LEU A 104 21.44 -29.38 -0.35
N ALA A 105 22.68 -29.06 0.00
CA ALA A 105 23.21 -27.72 -0.06
C ALA A 105 23.53 -27.33 -1.51
N ALA A 106 22.82 -26.35 -2.05
CA ALA A 106 23.08 -25.81 -3.39
C ALA A 106 24.29 -24.86 -3.40
N LEU A 107 24.57 -24.24 -2.25
CA LEU A 107 25.72 -23.36 -1.98
C LEU A 107 26.39 -23.76 -0.67
N ASP A 108 27.59 -23.24 -0.42
CA ASP A 108 28.23 -23.32 0.89
C ASP A 108 27.31 -22.69 1.95
N SER A 109 26.84 -23.52 2.86
CA SER A 109 25.72 -23.22 3.75
C SER A 109 26.10 -23.36 5.22
N GLN A 110 25.57 -22.44 6.02
CA GLN A 110 25.61 -22.51 7.47
C GLN A 110 24.18 -22.77 7.95
N ILE A 111 23.97 -23.92 8.57
CA ILE A 111 22.66 -24.39 9.00
C ILE A 111 22.68 -24.50 10.53
N VAL A 112 21.70 -23.90 11.18
CA VAL A 112 21.47 -24.10 12.61
C VAL A 112 20.58 -25.33 12.75
N ARG A 113 21.10 -26.36 13.42
CA ARG A 113 20.35 -27.55 13.80
C ARG A 113 19.68 -27.29 15.14
N ILE A 114 18.37 -27.51 15.18
CA ILE A 114 17.52 -27.33 16.35
C ILE A 114 17.04 -28.71 16.80
N PRO A 115 17.62 -29.27 17.89
CA PRO A 115 17.24 -30.59 18.38
C PRO A 115 15.79 -30.62 18.90
N SER A 116 15.09 -31.73 18.66
CA SER A 116 13.72 -31.92 19.17
C SER A 116 13.60 -31.74 20.69
N PRO A 117 14.50 -32.28 21.54
CA PRO A 117 14.38 -32.11 22.99
C PRO A 117 14.47 -30.64 23.42
N ALA A 118 15.36 -29.88 22.79
CA ALA A 118 15.55 -28.46 23.06
C ALA A 118 14.32 -27.62 22.68
N TRP A 119 13.71 -27.93 21.52
CA TRP A 119 12.51 -27.23 21.07
C TRP A 119 11.29 -27.55 21.95
N MET A 120 11.13 -28.82 22.36
CA MET A 120 10.02 -29.22 23.23
C MET A 120 10.15 -28.65 24.65
N GLU A 121 11.37 -28.48 25.16
CA GLU A 121 11.61 -27.78 26.42
C GLU A 121 11.25 -26.29 26.30
N LEU A 122 11.65 -25.65 25.20
CA LEU A 122 11.27 -24.25 24.93
C LEU A 122 9.76 -24.07 24.87
N ILE A 123 9.02 -24.91 24.14
CA ILE A 123 7.55 -24.83 24.04
C ILE A 123 6.88 -24.96 25.41
N ARG A 124 7.43 -25.78 26.31
CA ARG A 124 6.84 -26.00 27.64
C ARG A 124 6.86 -24.74 28.49
N GLU A 125 7.90 -23.92 28.35
CA GLU A 125 8.09 -22.69 29.10
C GLU A 125 7.61 -21.45 28.34
N GLU A 126 7.63 -21.50 27.01
CA GLU A 126 7.23 -20.42 26.08
C GLU A 126 6.26 -21.00 25.01
N PRO A 127 4.97 -21.20 25.32
CA PRO A 127 4.00 -21.83 24.41
C PRO A 127 3.83 -21.10 23.07
N GLU A 128 4.09 -19.79 23.02
CA GLU A 128 4.09 -18.96 21.83
C GLU A 128 5.03 -19.48 20.74
N ALA A 129 6.10 -20.19 21.11
CA ALA A 129 7.05 -20.80 20.17
C ALA A 129 6.35 -21.80 19.23
N LEU A 130 5.35 -22.55 19.72
CA LEU A 130 4.58 -23.49 18.92
C LEU A 130 3.70 -22.76 17.89
N SER A 131 3.03 -21.69 18.31
CA SER A 131 2.17 -20.87 17.44
C SER A 131 2.96 -20.29 16.25
N VAL A 132 4.19 -19.84 16.49
CA VAL A 132 5.09 -19.33 15.44
C VAL A 132 5.43 -20.42 14.42
N LEU A 133 5.78 -21.62 14.89
CA LEU A 133 6.11 -22.75 14.01
C LEU A 133 4.91 -23.19 13.17
N VAL A 134 3.72 -23.26 13.79
CA VAL A 134 2.46 -23.57 13.10
C VAL A 134 2.14 -22.52 12.03
N GLN A 135 2.28 -21.23 12.32
CA GLN A 135 2.06 -20.16 11.33
C GLN A 135 3.01 -20.26 10.12
N ILE A 136 4.28 -20.58 10.36
CA ILE A 136 5.26 -20.80 9.27
C ILE A 136 4.80 -21.94 8.36
N ILE A 137 4.29 -23.03 8.94
CA ILE A 137 3.80 -24.19 8.20
C ILE A 137 2.50 -23.89 7.48
N SER A 138 1.51 -23.27 8.13
CA SER A 138 0.22 -22.92 7.53
C SER A 138 0.40 -22.03 6.29
N ARG A 139 1.32 -21.05 6.35
CA ARG A 139 1.66 -20.21 5.19
C ARG A 139 2.26 -21.01 4.04
N ARG A 140 3.07 -22.04 4.34
CA ARG A 140 3.63 -22.93 3.32
C ARG A 140 2.57 -23.88 2.77
N PHE A 141 1.66 -24.36 3.61
CA PHE A 141 0.61 -25.30 3.22
C PHE A 141 -0.43 -24.64 2.30
N HIS A 142 -0.77 -23.37 2.55
CA HIS A 142 -1.63 -22.58 1.65
C HIS A 142 -1.01 -22.41 0.25
N ARG A 143 0.32 -22.24 0.15
CA ARG A 143 1.03 -22.13 -1.14
C ARG A 143 1.09 -23.42 -1.94
N THR A 144 1.00 -24.59 -1.29
CA THR A 144 1.11 -25.90 -1.97
C THR A 144 -0.23 -26.44 -2.46
N LEU A 145 -1.35 -25.97 -1.90
CA LEU A 145 -2.71 -26.45 -2.22
C LEU A 145 -3.43 -25.64 -3.29
N ASP A 146 -2.88 -24.52 -3.76
CA ASP A 146 -3.43 -23.75 -4.86
C ASP A 146 -2.62 -23.99 -6.15
N PRO A 147 -3.12 -24.78 -7.11
CA PRO A 147 -2.44 -25.02 -8.39
C PRO A 147 -2.27 -23.75 -9.25
N ASN A 148 -2.94 -22.65 -8.89
CA ASN A 148 -2.84 -21.35 -9.56
C ASN A 148 -1.83 -20.40 -8.91
N ASP A 149 -1.20 -20.75 -7.78
CA ASP A 149 -0.15 -19.94 -7.13
C ASP A 149 1.20 -20.14 -7.83
N GLN A 150 1.24 -19.91 -9.16
CA GLN A 150 2.49 -19.52 -9.79
C GLN A 150 2.88 -18.17 -9.18
N PRO A 151 4.18 -17.93 -8.87
CA PRO A 151 4.60 -16.61 -8.39
C PRO A 151 4.09 -15.58 -9.39
N GLU A 152 3.21 -14.66 -8.94
CA GLU A 152 2.70 -13.62 -9.81
C GLU A 152 3.90 -12.95 -10.49
N PRO A 153 3.92 -12.87 -11.83
CA PRO A 153 5.05 -12.31 -12.53
C PRO A 153 5.28 -10.88 -12.05
N ALA A 154 6.55 -10.52 -11.80
CA ALA A 154 6.90 -9.22 -11.23
C ALA A 154 6.11 -8.08 -11.87
N ARG A 155 5.61 -7.15 -11.05
CA ARG A 155 4.97 -5.94 -11.56
C ARG A 155 5.95 -5.17 -12.43
N LEU A 156 5.52 -4.77 -13.61
CA LEU A 156 6.29 -4.04 -14.60
C LEU A 156 5.76 -2.61 -14.69
N ASN A 157 6.49 -1.66 -14.14
CA ASN A 157 6.09 -0.26 -14.10
C ASN A 157 7.03 0.61 -14.92
N ILE A 158 6.49 1.64 -15.57
CA ILE A 158 7.26 2.56 -16.39
C ILE A 158 7.23 3.95 -15.74
N LEU A 159 8.41 4.57 -15.62
CA LEU A 159 8.59 5.96 -15.26
C LEU A 159 9.08 6.76 -16.48
N ALA A 160 8.22 7.59 -17.04
CA ALA A 160 8.50 8.38 -18.23
C ALA A 160 8.83 9.83 -17.91
N TYR A 161 10.02 10.27 -18.33
CA TYR A 161 10.52 11.65 -18.28
C TYR A 161 10.98 12.11 -19.68
N PRO A 162 10.05 12.35 -20.61
CA PRO A 162 10.39 12.66 -22.00
C PRO A 162 11.11 14.02 -22.18
N ASP A 163 10.81 14.99 -21.32
CA ASP A 163 11.36 16.35 -21.42
C ASP A 163 12.71 16.52 -20.69
N HIS A 164 12.94 15.76 -19.59
CA HIS A 164 14.13 15.91 -18.72
C HIS A 164 14.70 14.55 -18.26
N PRO A 165 15.43 13.82 -19.12
CA PRO A 165 15.91 12.47 -18.82
C PRO A 165 16.85 12.40 -17.61
N GLU A 166 17.76 13.36 -17.42
CA GLU A 166 18.65 13.39 -16.24
C GLU A 166 17.90 13.49 -14.92
N ARG A 167 16.84 14.29 -14.92
CA ARG A 167 15.96 14.48 -13.76
C ARG A 167 15.16 13.21 -13.50
N GLY A 168 14.66 12.59 -14.56
CA GLY A 168 14.00 11.29 -14.50
C GLY A 168 14.88 10.18 -13.95
N ARG A 169 16.17 10.14 -14.31
CA ARG A 169 17.14 9.21 -13.72
C ARG A 169 17.25 9.36 -12.21
N ARG A 170 17.41 10.60 -11.73
CA ARG A 170 17.46 10.89 -10.29
C ARG A 170 16.17 10.46 -9.60
N MET A 171 15.01 10.76 -10.17
CA MET A 171 13.71 10.32 -9.66
C MET A 171 13.61 8.79 -9.59
N ALA A 172 13.97 8.10 -10.67
CA ALA A 172 13.89 6.65 -10.75
C ALA A 172 14.71 5.97 -9.64
N ARG A 173 15.89 6.51 -9.33
CA ARG A 173 16.75 6.03 -8.25
C ARG A 173 16.12 6.20 -6.86
N VAL A 174 15.58 7.39 -6.57
CA VAL A 174 14.87 7.64 -5.29
C VAL A 174 13.65 6.73 -5.17
N LEU A 175 12.86 6.62 -6.23
CA LEU A 175 11.67 5.79 -6.27
C LEU A 175 11.99 4.30 -6.13
N ALA A 176 13.06 3.81 -6.74
CA ALA A 176 13.50 2.42 -6.58
C ALA A 176 13.82 2.08 -5.12
N ARG A 177 14.47 3.00 -4.38
CA ARG A 177 14.72 2.83 -2.95
C ARG A 177 13.43 2.76 -2.14
N VAL A 178 12.51 3.70 -2.38
CA VAL A 178 11.18 3.72 -1.73
C VAL A 178 10.40 2.44 -2.03
N LEU A 179 10.48 1.92 -3.27
CA LEU A 179 9.82 0.68 -3.65
C LEU A 179 10.36 -0.53 -2.90
N VAL A 180 11.65 -0.57 -2.59
CA VAL A 180 12.24 -1.65 -1.77
C VAL A 180 11.66 -1.63 -0.36
N GLU A 181 11.49 -0.43 0.21
CA GLU A 181 10.87 -0.23 1.52
C GLU A 181 9.38 -0.60 1.51
N GLU A 182 8.61 -0.21 0.50
CA GLU A 182 7.18 -0.52 0.42
C GLU A 182 6.92 -2.01 0.05
N ILE A 183 7.76 -2.59 -0.80
CA ILE A 183 7.58 -3.97 -1.29
C ILE A 183 8.16 -5.00 -0.33
N HIS A 184 9.24 -4.68 0.39
CA HIS A 184 10.06 -5.62 1.16
C HIS A 184 10.56 -6.80 0.29
N GLY A 185 10.94 -6.51 -0.96
CA GLY A 185 11.36 -7.51 -1.95
C GLY A 185 12.32 -6.94 -2.99
N PRO A 186 12.94 -7.81 -3.82
CA PRO A 186 13.90 -7.38 -4.83
C PRO A 186 13.23 -6.51 -5.90
N VAL A 187 13.76 -5.30 -6.09
CA VAL A 187 13.37 -4.36 -7.15
C VAL A 187 14.50 -4.28 -8.18
N LEU A 188 14.15 -4.30 -9.46
CA LEU A 188 15.06 -4.02 -10.56
C LEU A 188 14.75 -2.63 -11.11
N LEU A 189 15.72 -1.73 -11.11
CA LEU A 189 15.64 -0.50 -11.89
C LEU A 189 16.38 -0.70 -13.20
N LEU A 190 15.67 -0.49 -14.32
CA LEU A 190 16.20 -0.58 -15.67
C LEU A 190 16.11 0.80 -16.33
N ASP A 191 17.26 1.39 -16.63
CA ASP A 191 17.32 2.74 -17.19
C ASP A 191 17.57 2.72 -18.70
N LEU A 192 16.57 3.19 -19.47
CA LEU A 192 16.58 3.27 -20.93
C LEU A 192 16.78 4.69 -21.45
N SER A 193 17.09 5.67 -20.60
CA SER A 193 17.21 7.06 -21.04
C SER A 193 18.50 7.37 -21.80
N GLY A 194 19.47 6.43 -21.79
CA GLY A 194 20.79 6.57 -22.40
C GLY A 194 21.76 7.39 -21.54
N ALA A 195 22.75 6.76 -20.91
CA ALA A 195 23.82 7.47 -20.19
C ALA A 195 24.85 8.02 -21.19
N GLU A 196 25.33 9.26 -20.98
CA GLU A 196 26.65 9.66 -21.49
C GLU A 196 27.73 8.93 -20.66
N GLU A 197 28.87 8.65 -21.30
CA GLU A 197 29.96 7.80 -20.82
C GLU A 197 30.27 7.98 -19.32
N VAL A 198 30.45 6.85 -18.62
CA VAL A 198 31.17 6.83 -17.34
C VAL A 198 32.58 7.34 -17.63
N PRO A 199 33.09 8.39 -16.94
CA PRO A 199 34.44 8.88 -17.19
C PRO A 199 35.45 7.75 -17.01
N GLU A 200 36.34 7.56 -17.99
CA GLU A 200 37.48 6.63 -17.93
C GLU A 200 38.38 6.97 -16.73
N ALA A 201 38.06 6.42 -15.57
CA ALA A 201 38.90 6.49 -14.39
C ALA A 201 38.66 5.24 -13.53
N MET A 202 39.03 4.07 -14.06
CA MET A 202 39.52 2.89 -13.31
C MET A 202 39.74 1.71 -14.28
N GLU A 203 40.66 1.87 -15.24
CA GLU A 203 41.28 0.70 -15.87
C GLU A 203 42.57 0.34 -15.13
N THR A 204 42.59 -0.83 -14.50
CA THR A 204 43.84 -1.54 -14.21
C THR A 204 44.39 -2.12 -15.52
N PRO A 205 45.67 -1.89 -15.87
CA PRO A 205 46.20 -2.30 -17.16
C PRO A 205 46.56 -3.80 -17.18
N GLY A 206 46.18 -4.48 -18.26
CA GLY A 206 46.93 -5.63 -18.78
C GLY A 206 46.13 -6.84 -19.25
N ARG A 207 45.91 -6.96 -20.56
CA ARG A 207 46.31 -8.12 -21.38
C ARG A 207 46.05 -7.89 -22.88
N PRO A 208 46.89 -8.41 -23.79
CA PRO A 208 46.78 -8.13 -25.23
C PRO A 208 45.70 -8.98 -25.90
N ALA A 209 45.14 -8.41 -26.97
CA ALA A 209 44.12 -9.03 -27.83
C ALA A 209 44.71 -10.15 -28.68
N GLU A 210 44.11 -11.35 -28.61
CA GLU A 210 44.32 -12.43 -29.58
C GLU A 210 43.26 -12.38 -30.68
N SER A 211 43.68 -12.80 -31.88
CA SER A 211 43.04 -12.60 -33.18
C SER A 211 41.85 -13.54 -33.45
N GLU A 212 40.87 -13.02 -34.19
CA GLU A 212 39.63 -13.69 -34.59
C GLU A 212 39.86 -14.74 -35.69
N GLY A 213 39.46 -15.99 -35.41
CA GLY A 213 39.19 -17.02 -36.39
C GLY A 213 37.67 -17.26 -36.48
N HIS A 214 37.17 -17.45 -37.70
CA HIS A 214 35.75 -17.64 -38.03
C HIS A 214 35.02 -18.65 -37.13
N SER A 215 34.07 -18.16 -36.33
CA SER A 215 32.98 -18.94 -35.74
C SER A 215 31.72 -18.06 -35.64
N GLU A 216 30.55 -18.68 -35.53
CA GLU A 216 29.20 -18.12 -35.62
C GLU A 216 28.99 -16.70 -35.05
N SER A 217 28.00 -15.97 -35.60
CA SER A 217 27.73 -14.59 -35.15
C SER A 217 27.44 -14.54 -33.63
N PRO A 218 28.02 -13.59 -32.87
CA PRO A 218 27.78 -13.47 -31.43
C PRO A 218 26.28 -13.39 -31.06
N ALA A 219 25.46 -12.82 -31.94
CA ALA A 219 24.02 -12.63 -31.75
C ALA A 219 23.21 -13.95 -31.71
N SER A 220 23.61 -14.98 -32.47
CA SER A 220 22.95 -16.29 -32.45
C SER A 220 23.33 -17.11 -31.21
N LEU A 221 24.51 -16.87 -30.65
CA LEU A 221 24.95 -17.46 -29.39
C LEU A 221 24.29 -16.79 -28.18
N GLU A 222 24.09 -15.46 -28.19
CA GLU A 222 23.47 -14.73 -27.08
C GLU A 222 21.98 -15.05 -26.88
N ALA A 223 21.20 -15.15 -27.97
CA ALA A 223 19.77 -15.51 -27.88
C ALA A 223 19.53 -16.98 -27.49
N ARG A 224 20.35 -17.92 -27.99
CA ARG A 224 20.30 -19.34 -27.58
C ARG A 224 20.79 -19.53 -26.14
N SER A 225 21.83 -18.81 -25.73
CA SER A 225 22.34 -18.76 -24.36
C SER A 225 21.29 -18.29 -23.35
N LEU A 226 20.45 -17.31 -23.71
CA LEU A 226 19.40 -16.78 -22.84
C LEU A 226 18.21 -17.74 -22.69
N ALA A 227 17.93 -18.57 -23.70
CA ALA A 227 16.94 -19.65 -23.61
C ALA A 227 17.42 -20.84 -22.75
N GLU A 228 18.73 -21.02 -22.61
CA GLU A 228 19.40 -22.04 -21.78
C GLU A 228 19.80 -21.52 -20.39
N ALA A 229 19.21 -20.40 -19.93
CA ALA A 229 19.49 -19.86 -18.60
C ALA A 229 19.30 -20.95 -17.53
N PRO A 230 20.31 -21.23 -16.67
CA PRO A 230 20.16 -22.21 -15.61
C PRO A 230 19.00 -21.84 -14.69
N ILE A 231 18.44 -22.82 -13.98
CA ILE A 231 17.45 -22.56 -12.92
C ILE A 231 18.19 -21.87 -11.77
N LEU A 232 18.35 -20.55 -11.89
CA LEU A 232 18.94 -19.70 -10.88
C LEU A 232 17.85 -19.35 -9.88
N SER A 233 18.20 -19.20 -8.60
CA SER A 233 17.24 -18.97 -7.52
C SER A 233 17.29 -17.55 -6.96
N ARG A 234 18.30 -16.76 -7.33
CA ARG A 234 18.51 -15.39 -6.82
C ARG A 234 18.78 -14.37 -7.93
N PRO A 235 18.28 -13.13 -7.78
CA PRO A 235 18.61 -12.00 -8.66
C PRO A 235 20.12 -11.80 -8.87
N VAL A 236 20.92 -11.99 -7.81
CA VAL A 236 22.38 -11.81 -7.84
C VAL A 236 23.08 -12.89 -8.67
N GLU A 237 22.55 -14.12 -8.72
CA GLU A 237 23.14 -15.21 -9.50
C GLU A 237 22.79 -15.07 -10.99
N LEU A 238 21.55 -14.67 -11.31
CA LEU A 238 21.18 -14.26 -12.66
C LEU A 238 22.07 -13.11 -13.14
N PHE A 239 22.37 -12.18 -12.25
CA PHE A 239 23.24 -11.04 -12.50
C PHE A 239 24.70 -11.44 -12.76
N GLU A 240 25.30 -12.29 -11.91
CA GLU A 240 26.66 -12.78 -12.13
C GLU A 240 26.76 -13.61 -13.42
N TRP A 241 25.72 -14.38 -13.71
CA TRP A 241 25.60 -15.13 -14.95
C TRP A 241 25.50 -14.21 -16.18
N LEU A 242 24.65 -13.18 -16.16
CA LEU A 242 24.55 -12.17 -17.23
C LEU A 242 25.87 -11.41 -17.41
N ARG A 243 26.52 -11.04 -16.31
CA ARG A 243 27.83 -10.37 -16.29
C ARG A 243 28.94 -11.22 -16.91
N SER A 244 28.88 -12.55 -16.74
CA SER A 244 29.83 -13.48 -17.35
C SER A 244 29.66 -13.64 -18.87
N ARG A 245 28.50 -13.26 -19.42
CA ARG A 245 28.12 -13.48 -20.83
C ARG A 245 28.23 -12.22 -21.69
N SER A 246 28.26 -11.00 -21.12
CA SER A 246 28.34 -9.76 -21.89
C SER A 246 29.27 -8.71 -21.26
N ARG A 247 30.29 -8.28 -22.03
CA ARG A 247 31.17 -7.15 -21.66
C ARG A 247 30.43 -5.81 -21.63
N THR A 248 29.36 -5.65 -22.42
CA THR A 248 28.59 -4.40 -22.49
C THR A 248 27.67 -4.21 -21.29
N LEU A 249 27.09 -5.30 -20.78
CA LEU A 249 26.31 -5.26 -19.53
C LEU A 249 27.23 -4.95 -18.32
N ASN A 250 28.49 -5.38 -18.34
CA ASN A 250 29.46 -5.18 -17.26
C ASN A 250 29.73 -3.70 -16.91
N GLN A 251 29.53 -2.74 -17.82
CA GLN A 251 29.78 -1.31 -17.60
C GLN A 251 28.56 -0.53 -17.08
N GLY A 252 27.37 -1.14 -17.08
CA GLY A 252 26.11 -0.48 -16.76
C GLY A 252 25.51 -0.85 -15.39
N PHE A 253 26.15 -1.72 -14.62
CA PHE A 253 25.55 -2.21 -13.36
C PHE A 253 26.04 -1.45 -12.13
N ASP A 254 25.11 -1.11 -11.24
CA ASP A 254 25.38 -0.47 -9.95
C ASP A 254 24.48 -1.08 -8.85
N PHE A 255 24.69 -0.69 -7.60
CA PHE A 255 23.83 -1.04 -6.46
C PHE A 255 23.38 0.23 -5.73
N ILE A 256 22.08 0.34 -5.44
CA ILE A 256 21.54 1.39 -4.59
C ILE A 256 21.07 0.76 -3.28
N ASP A 257 21.81 0.99 -2.20
CA ASP A 257 21.49 0.46 -0.85
C ASP A 257 21.22 -1.07 -0.83
N GLY A 258 21.95 -1.83 -1.66
CA GLY A 258 21.79 -3.29 -1.80
C GLY A 258 20.80 -3.74 -2.88
N THR A 259 20.16 -2.80 -3.58
CA THR A 259 19.21 -3.06 -4.68
C THR A 259 19.93 -3.10 -6.02
N PRO A 260 19.76 -4.15 -6.85
CA PRO A 260 20.40 -4.23 -8.16
C PRO A 260 19.89 -3.15 -9.12
N LEU A 261 20.80 -2.31 -9.64
CA LEU A 261 20.54 -1.33 -10.69
C LEU A 261 21.17 -1.79 -12.01
N LEU A 262 20.37 -1.86 -13.08
CA LEU A 262 20.86 -2.11 -14.43
C LEU A 262 20.67 -0.85 -15.29
N LEU A 263 21.78 -0.15 -15.57
CA LEU A 263 21.85 0.92 -16.55
C LEU A 263 22.18 0.31 -17.91
N LEU A 264 21.39 0.64 -18.93
CA LEU A 264 21.70 0.23 -20.30
C LEU A 264 22.32 1.41 -21.06
N PRO A 265 23.59 1.33 -21.50
CA PRO A 265 24.26 2.44 -22.19
C PRO A 265 23.62 2.78 -23.55
N ASP A 266 23.72 4.06 -23.97
CA ASP A 266 23.00 4.63 -25.13
C ASP A 266 23.53 4.15 -26.49
N LYS A 267 24.84 3.94 -26.62
CA LYS A 267 25.50 3.63 -27.91
C LYS A 267 25.81 2.14 -28.08
N GLY A 268 25.37 1.57 -29.21
CA GLY A 268 26.01 0.39 -29.80
C GLY A 268 25.22 -0.92 -29.83
N ASN A 269 24.06 -1.06 -29.19
CA ASN A 269 23.44 -2.38 -29.03
C ASN A 269 21.96 -2.45 -29.45
N ARG A 270 21.70 -2.33 -30.76
CA ARG A 270 20.38 -2.62 -31.35
C ARG A 270 19.87 -4.01 -30.94
N HIS A 271 20.78 -4.98 -30.88
CA HIS A 271 20.53 -6.37 -30.47
C HIS A 271 20.02 -6.52 -29.02
N LEU A 272 20.49 -5.68 -28.09
CA LEU A 272 20.06 -5.74 -26.69
C LEU A 272 18.66 -5.12 -26.50
N ARG A 273 18.28 -4.16 -27.36
CA ARG A 273 16.92 -3.63 -27.43
C ARG A 273 15.94 -4.66 -28.01
N ASP A 274 16.36 -5.42 -29.01
CA ASP A 274 15.56 -6.51 -29.60
C ASP A 274 15.37 -7.68 -28.62
N SER A 275 16.35 -7.92 -27.75
CA SER A 275 16.31 -8.98 -26.73
C SER A 275 15.65 -8.55 -25.41
N LEU A 276 15.28 -7.28 -25.26
CA LEU A 276 14.77 -6.72 -24.01
C LEU A 276 13.46 -7.37 -23.53
N PRO A 277 12.46 -7.68 -24.39
CA PRO A 277 11.26 -8.40 -23.96
C PRO A 277 11.57 -9.79 -23.40
N ALA A 278 12.51 -10.52 -24.01
CA ALA A 278 12.93 -11.84 -23.55
C ALA A 278 13.68 -11.75 -22.20
N LEU A 279 14.59 -10.79 -22.06
CA LEU A 279 15.28 -10.50 -20.80
C LEU A 279 14.30 -10.14 -19.69
N LEU A 280 13.31 -9.27 -19.96
CA LEU A 280 12.26 -8.93 -19.00
C LEU A 280 11.44 -10.15 -18.61
N GLY A 281 11.08 -11.02 -19.56
CA GLY A 281 10.39 -12.28 -19.28
C GLY A 281 11.16 -13.20 -18.31
N ILE A 282 12.49 -13.20 -18.38
CA ILE A 282 13.35 -13.92 -17.42
C ILE A 282 13.38 -13.17 -16.10
N MET A 283 13.71 -11.88 -16.10
CA MET A 283 13.89 -11.07 -14.88
C MET A 283 12.61 -10.99 -14.03
N ARG A 284 11.43 -10.97 -14.65
CA ARG A 284 10.14 -10.98 -13.93
C ARG A 284 9.91 -12.23 -13.07
N LYS A 285 10.72 -13.28 -13.20
CA LYS A 285 10.71 -14.47 -12.34
C LYS A 285 11.52 -14.29 -11.04
N PHE A 286 12.40 -13.30 -10.98
CA PHE A 286 13.39 -13.13 -9.92
C PHE A 286 13.14 -11.89 -9.05
N TYR A 287 12.48 -10.88 -9.63
CA TYR A 287 12.19 -9.64 -8.94
C TYR A 287 10.71 -9.60 -8.53
N SER A 288 10.40 -8.88 -7.45
CA SER A 288 9.01 -8.57 -7.10
C SER A 288 8.47 -7.42 -7.96
N MET A 289 9.38 -6.56 -8.45
CA MET A 289 9.04 -5.45 -9.33
C MET A 289 10.19 -5.08 -10.26
N VAL A 290 9.85 -4.67 -11.48
CA VAL A 290 10.72 -4.02 -12.44
C VAL A 290 10.23 -2.60 -12.69
N LEU A 291 11.07 -1.61 -12.39
CA LEU A 291 10.85 -0.21 -12.72
C LEU A 291 11.70 0.15 -13.94
N ILE A 292 11.07 0.60 -15.02
CA ILE A 292 11.73 1.01 -16.25
C ILE A 292 11.69 2.54 -16.36
N HIS A 293 12.85 3.19 -16.39
CA HIS A 293 12.93 4.63 -16.68
C HIS A 293 13.12 4.86 -18.18
N VAL A 294 12.27 5.71 -18.78
CA VAL A 294 12.34 6.07 -20.21
C VAL A 294 12.53 7.58 -20.41
N GLY A 295 13.49 7.95 -21.27
CA GLY A 295 13.84 9.34 -21.61
C GLY A 295 13.41 9.75 -23.03
N HIS A 296 14.01 10.82 -23.57
CA HIS A 296 13.52 11.47 -24.80
C HIS A 296 13.64 10.66 -26.10
N ARG A 297 14.58 9.69 -26.19
CA ARG A 297 14.91 8.98 -27.44
C ARG A 297 14.14 7.67 -27.66
N MET A 298 13.29 7.27 -26.72
CA MET A 298 12.53 6.02 -26.78
C MET A 298 11.02 6.29 -27.00
N GLN A 299 10.71 7.08 -28.03
CA GLN A 299 9.34 7.29 -28.51
C GLN A 299 8.96 6.18 -29.50
N THR A 300 7.89 5.46 -29.16
CA THR A 300 6.91 4.59 -29.88
C THR A 300 7.20 3.86 -31.20
N ASP A 301 8.31 4.10 -31.88
CA ASP A 301 8.53 3.61 -33.24
C ASP A 301 9.33 2.29 -33.28
N HIS A 302 9.61 1.68 -32.12
CA HIS A 302 10.37 0.44 -31.98
C HIS A 302 9.48 -0.68 -31.41
N GLU A 303 9.23 -1.71 -32.21
CA GLU A 303 8.28 -2.80 -31.92
C GLU A 303 8.52 -3.51 -30.57
N PRO A 304 9.77 -3.88 -30.19
CA PRO A 304 10.07 -4.39 -28.85
C PRO A 304 9.67 -3.49 -27.66
N LEU A 305 9.72 -2.16 -27.81
CA LEU A 305 9.32 -1.25 -26.73
C LEU A 305 7.81 -1.21 -26.56
N MET A 306 7.06 -1.32 -27.65
CA MET A 306 5.60 -1.37 -27.60
C MET A 306 5.11 -2.61 -26.84
N GLN A 307 5.80 -3.75 -26.97
CA GLN A 307 5.51 -4.95 -26.16
C GLN A 307 5.72 -4.69 -24.65
N ILE A 308 6.71 -3.89 -24.28
CA ILE A 308 6.98 -3.51 -22.88
C ILE A 308 5.90 -2.58 -22.35
N TYR A 309 5.51 -1.55 -23.12
CA TYR A 309 4.40 -0.68 -22.74
C TYR A 309 3.08 -1.44 -22.59
N GLN A 310 2.77 -2.37 -23.49
CA GLN A 310 1.56 -3.19 -23.42
C GLN A 310 1.52 -4.13 -22.22
N SER A 311 2.69 -4.65 -21.81
CA SER A 311 2.85 -5.53 -20.66
C SER A 311 3.05 -4.80 -19.32
N SER A 312 3.11 -3.46 -19.33
CA SER A 312 3.23 -2.65 -18.12
C SER A 312 1.92 -2.51 -17.35
N ASP A 313 2.02 -2.54 -16.03
CA ASP A 313 0.90 -2.40 -15.10
C ASP A 313 0.53 -0.92 -14.90
N VAL A 314 1.55 -0.08 -14.63
CA VAL A 314 1.39 1.36 -14.44
C VAL A 314 2.42 2.13 -15.23
N ILE A 315 1.97 3.21 -15.88
CA ILE A 315 2.82 4.18 -16.59
C ILE A 315 2.76 5.50 -15.82
N ALA A 316 3.77 5.76 -14.99
CA ALA A 316 3.95 7.04 -14.33
C ALA A 316 4.65 8.02 -15.26
N CYS A 317 3.98 9.09 -15.65
CA CYS A 317 4.53 10.11 -16.54
C CYS A 317 4.67 11.44 -15.79
N ALA A 318 5.90 11.95 -15.70
CA ALA A 318 6.19 13.18 -15.00
C ALA A 318 6.07 14.42 -15.89
N ARG A 319 5.66 15.53 -15.26
CA ARG A 319 5.50 16.84 -15.88
C ARG A 319 5.92 17.94 -14.90
N GLU A 320 6.56 18.99 -15.41
CA GLU A 320 6.81 20.21 -14.62
C GLU A 320 5.50 20.94 -14.30
N ALA A 321 5.39 21.46 -13.07
CA ALA A 321 4.19 22.18 -12.61
C ALA A 321 3.89 23.49 -13.37
N SER A 322 4.80 24.01 -14.19
CA SER A 322 4.73 25.31 -14.89
C SER A 322 3.65 25.44 -15.98
N GLY A 323 2.70 24.50 -16.07
CA GLY A 323 1.38 24.79 -16.65
C GLY A 323 1.18 24.49 -18.13
N ARG A 324 2.18 24.03 -18.91
CA ARG A 324 1.93 23.40 -20.23
C ARG A 324 2.67 22.09 -20.35
N ALA A 325 2.01 21.07 -20.89
CA ALA A 325 2.70 19.83 -21.21
C ALA A 325 3.63 20.10 -22.38
N GLY A 326 4.89 19.66 -22.29
CA GLY A 326 5.84 19.83 -23.38
C GLY A 326 5.35 19.16 -24.67
N PRO A 327 5.81 19.61 -25.85
CA PRO A 327 5.44 18.99 -27.13
C PRO A 327 5.73 17.49 -27.17
N ARG A 328 6.82 17.04 -26.53
CA ARG A 328 7.18 15.61 -26.44
C ARG A 328 6.23 14.81 -25.57
N TRP A 329 5.69 15.40 -24.50
CA TRP A 329 4.65 14.77 -23.70
C TRP A 329 3.37 14.57 -24.49
N MET A 330 2.95 15.58 -25.27
CA MET A 330 1.74 15.48 -26.08
C MET A 330 1.86 14.40 -27.15
N GLU A 331 3.03 14.31 -27.79
CA GLU A 331 3.37 13.27 -28.75
C GLU A 331 3.39 11.88 -28.11
N PHE A 332 4.10 11.71 -26.98
CA PHE A 332 4.15 10.46 -26.22
C PHE A 332 2.74 9.96 -25.86
N ARG A 333 1.91 10.85 -25.29
CA ARG A 333 0.53 10.53 -24.93
C ARG A 333 -0.28 10.10 -26.15
N ARG A 334 -0.22 10.86 -27.25
CA ARG A 334 -0.98 10.58 -28.47
C ARG A 334 -0.63 9.20 -29.03
N ASN A 335 0.65 8.87 -29.09
CA ASN A 335 1.12 7.63 -29.69
C ASN A 335 0.75 6.41 -28.83
N LEU A 336 0.83 6.51 -27.49
CA LEU A 336 0.46 5.40 -26.61
C LEU A 336 -1.05 5.25 -26.40
N SER A 337 -1.81 6.35 -26.31
CA SER A 337 -3.26 6.29 -26.06
C SER A 337 -4.05 5.59 -27.17
N GLY A 338 -3.53 5.59 -28.41
CA GLY A 338 -4.13 4.88 -29.53
C GLY A 338 -3.76 3.40 -29.61
N THR A 339 -2.79 2.94 -28.81
CA THR A 339 -2.16 1.61 -28.99
C THR A 339 -2.24 0.73 -27.74
N ILE A 340 -2.36 1.30 -26.55
CA ILE A 340 -2.44 0.57 -25.29
C ILE A 340 -3.91 0.55 -24.81
N PRO A 341 -4.52 -0.64 -24.63
CA PRO A 341 -5.81 -0.78 -23.98
C PRO A 341 -5.78 -0.21 -22.56
N ASP A 342 -6.85 0.47 -22.16
CA ASP A 342 -7.01 1.04 -20.81
C ASP A 342 -5.87 1.99 -20.41
N PHE A 343 -5.22 2.62 -21.39
CA PHE A 343 -4.05 3.48 -21.19
C PHE A 343 -4.27 4.52 -20.10
N PHE A 344 -5.45 5.14 -20.08
CA PHE A 344 -5.77 6.20 -19.12
C PHE A 344 -5.94 5.69 -17.69
N ASP A 345 -6.34 4.43 -17.51
CA ASP A 345 -6.45 3.80 -16.19
C ASP A 345 -5.07 3.45 -15.62
N ARG A 346 -4.14 3.07 -16.51
CA ARG A 346 -2.73 2.78 -16.18
C ARG A 346 -1.86 4.02 -16.05
N LEU A 347 -2.31 5.17 -16.57
CA LEU A 347 -1.54 6.41 -16.57
C LEU A 347 -1.63 7.11 -15.21
N VAL A 348 -0.47 7.35 -14.59
CA VAL A 348 -0.32 8.18 -13.39
C VAL A 348 0.41 9.46 -13.78
N SER A 349 -0.23 10.61 -13.57
CA SER A 349 0.41 11.90 -13.82
C SER A 349 1.22 12.30 -12.59
N VAL A 350 2.51 12.54 -12.75
CA VAL A 350 3.38 13.02 -11.67
C VAL A 350 3.67 14.51 -11.91
N SER A 351 3.31 15.38 -10.97
CA SER A 351 3.57 16.83 -11.08
C SER A 351 4.54 17.31 -10.03
N GLU A 352 5.65 17.90 -10.46
CA GLU A 352 6.71 18.40 -9.58
C GLU A 352 6.49 19.87 -9.21
N GLU A 353 6.18 20.16 -7.95
CA GLU A 353 5.91 21.51 -7.43
C GLU A 353 7.08 21.98 -6.53
N HIS A 354 7.58 23.20 -6.76
CA HIS A 354 8.59 23.80 -5.87
C HIS A 354 7.94 24.28 -4.58
N GLN A 355 8.60 24.08 -3.43
CA GLN A 355 8.11 24.53 -2.10
C GLN A 355 7.70 26.01 -2.05
N SER A 356 8.28 26.89 -2.89
CA SER A 356 7.94 28.32 -2.99
C SER A 356 6.52 28.59 -3.52
N HIS A 357 5.87 27.62 -4.17
CA HIS A 357 4.52 27.75 -4.73
C HIS A 357 3.39 27.34 -3.77
N ARG A 358 3.70 26.88 -2.55
CA ARG A 358 2.72 26.45 -1.53
C ARG A 358 1.65 27.52 -1.22
N ASN A 359 1.94 28.80 -1.50
CA ASN A 359 1.07 29.95 -1.21
C ASN A 359 0.36 30.59 -2.42
N ARG A 360 0.55 30.10 -3.66
CA ARG A 360 -0.16 30.66 -4.83
C ARG A 360 -1.30 29.73 -5.25
N ARG A 361 -2.53 30.13 -4.92
CA ARG A 361 -3.77 29.65 -5.57
C ARG A 361 -3.76 30.11 -7.04
N GLU A 362 -2.96 29.48 -7.91
CA GLU A 362 -3.05 29.72 -9.35
C GLU A 362 -4.17 28.85 -9.93
N ARG A 363 -5.26 29.52 -10.33
CA ARG A 363 -6.36 28.96 -11.14
C ARG A 363 -5.77 28.46 -12.46
N ASN A 364 -5.80 27.15 -12.70
CA ASN A 364 -5.44 26.58 -14.00
C ASN A 364 -6.68 26.54 -14.93
N PRO A 365 -6.66 27.10 -16.16
CA PRO A 365 -7.86 27.26 -16.99
C PRO A 365 -8.25 26.02 -17.82
N ASP A 366 -7.50 24.93 -17.79
CA ASP A 366 -7.81 23.76 -18.62
C ASP A 366 -8.75 22.78 -17.90
N ARG A 367 -10.05 22.90 -18.19
CA ARG A 367 -11.18 22.19 -17.55
C ARG A 367 -11.60 20.91 -18.29
N SER A 368 -10.80 20.41 -19.25
CA SER A 368 -11.31 19.48 -20.26
C SER A 368 -10.73 18.05 -20.26
N VAL A 369 -10.07 17.57 -19.19
CA VAL A 369 -9.42 16.24 -19.23
C VAL A 369 -9.85 15.31 -18.07
N PRO A 370 -10.23 14.05 -18.34
CA PRO A 370 -10.59 13.05 -17.31
C PRO A 370 -9.43 12.60 -16.41
N LEU A 371 -8.23 13.18 -16.54
CA LEU A 371 -6.97 12.66 -15.99
C LEU A 371 -6.69 13.02 -14.52
N LYS A 372 -7.62 13.66 -13.80
CA LYS A 372 -7.31 14.27 -12.50
C LYS A 372 -7.29 13.29 -11.32
N GLN A 373 -7.88 12.11 -11.44
CA GLN A 373 -7.98 11.13 -10.33
C GLN A 373 -6.66 10.36 -10.06
N ASN A 374 -5.74 10.32 -11.04
CA ASN A 374 -4.46 9.60 -10.94
C ASN A 374 -3.25 10.57 -10.91
N ARG A 375 -3.43 11.78 -10.37
CA ARG A 375 -2.34 12.76 -10.25
C ARG A 375 -1.65 12.67 -8.88
N ILE A 376 -0.34 12.45 -8.88
CA ILE A 376 0.50 12.50 -7.67
C ILE A 376 1.37 13.75 -7.74
N ARG A 377 1.25 14.61 -6.73
CA ARG A 377 2.10 15.80 -6.59
C ARG A 377 3.35 15.43 -5.81
N LEU A 378 4.50 15.83 -6.32
CA LEU A 378 5.79 15.66 -5.68
C LEU A 378 6.37 17.03 -5.35
N PHE A 379 6.74 17.22 -4.09
CA PHE A 379 7.33 18.48 -3.64
C PHE A 379 8.84 18.42 -3.68
N LEU A 380 9.44 19.39 -4.35
CA LEU A 380 10.88 19.58 -4.44
C LEU A 380 11.35 20.51 -3.33
N ASP A 381 12.54 20.25 -2.81
CA ASP A 381 13.22 21.13 -1.86
C ASP A 381 13.70 22.44 -2.51
N ALA A 382 14.37 23.28 -1.73
CA ALA A 382 14.90 24.57 -2.18
C ALA A 382 15.95 24.46 -3.31
N ASN A 383 16.59 23.29 -3.46
CA ASN A 383 17.56 23.01 -4.51
C ASN A 383 16.91 22.38 -5.76
N GLY A 384 15.59 22.17 -5.74
CA GLY A 384 14.86 21.49 -6.81
C GLY A 384 15.02 19.97 -6.77
N GLU A 385 15.49 19.40 -5.66
CA GLU A 385 15.69 17.96 -5.47
C GLU A 385 14.51 17.33 -4.73
N LEU A 386 14.26 16.04 -4.98
CA LEU A 386 13.27 15.28 -4.22
C LEU A 386 13.90 14.67 -2.99
N SER A 387 13.26 14.89 -1.85
CA SER A 387 13.54 14.13 -0.64
C SER A 387 12.96 12.71 -0.73
N PRO A 388 13.73 11.66 -0.41
CA PRO A 388 13.23 10.30 -0.23
C PRO A 388 12.11 10.21 0.82
N ASP A 389 12.12 11.10 1.81
CA ASP A 389 11.14 11.12 2.90
C ASP A 389 9.85 11.87 2.54
N SER A 390 9.67 12.24 1.26
CA SER A 390 8.50 13.00 0.82
C SER A 390 7.23 12.12 0.78
N PRO A 391 6.11 12.55 1.37
CA PRO A 391 4.84 11.82 1.32
C PRO A 391 4.42 11.41 -0.10
N GLY A 392 4.68 12.29 -1.07
CA GLY A 392 4.34 12.08 -2.47
C GLY A 392 5.11 10.93 -3.12
N ILE A 393 6.40 10.73 -2.78
CA ILE A 393 7.21 9.66 -3.38
C ILE A 393 6.82 8.30 -2.81
N HIS A 394 6.51 8.24 -1.51
CA HIS A 394 5.96 7.05 -0.86
C HIS A 394 4.59 6.66 -1.42
N ARG A 395 3.71 7.64 -1.64
CA ARG A 395 2.43 7.40 -2.34
C ARG A 395 2.62 6.86 -3.75
N LEU A 396 3.57 7.40 -4.52
CA LEU A 396 3.91 6.88 -5.84
C LEU A 396 4.43 5.44 -5.76
N GLY A 397 5.32 5.15 -4.81
CA GLY A 397 5.81 3.80 -4.53
C GLY A 397 4.68 2.81 -4.22
N ARG A 398 3.73 3.19 -3.35
CA ARG A 398 2.54 2.38 -3.02
C ARG A 398 1.62 2.20 -4.22
N LYS A 399 1.41 3.23 -5.04
CA LYS A 399 0.62 3.12 -6.28
C LYS A 399 1.21 2.09 -7.24
N LEU A 400 2.52 2.19 -7.51
CA LEU A 400 3.24 1.28 -8.41
C LEU A 400 3.25 -0.16 -7.87
N SER A 401 3.37 -0.33 -6.57
CA SER A 401 3.35 -1.65 -5.91
C SER A 401 1.96 -2.22 -5.67
N GLY A 402 0.90 -1.44 -5.90
CA GLY A 402 -0.47 -1.87 -5.62
C GLY A 402 -0.76 -1.97 -4.13
N LYS A 403 0.01 -1.26 -3.31
CA LYS A 403 -0.03 -1.27 -1.84
C LYS A 403 -0.69 -0.01 -1.26
N LEU A 404 -1.61 0.59 -2.03
CA LEU A 404 -2.31 1.81 -1.61
C LEU A 404 -3.09 1.57 -0.32
N ARG A 405 -2.99 2.54 0.60
CA ARG A 405 -3.69 2.54 1.88
C ARG A 405 -4.89 3.48 1.82
N GLY A 406 -6.06 2.99 2.20
CA GLY A 406 -7.31 3.72 2.26
C GLY A 406 -7.75 3.98 3.70
N LEU A 407 -8.27 5.18 3.97
CA LEU A 407 -8.89 5.51 5.26
C LEU A 407 -10.37 5.87 5.05
N THR A 408 -11.26 5.26 5.83
CA THR A 408 -12.68 5.61 5.81
C THR A 408 -13.13 6.28 7.11
N LEU A 409 -13.92 7.34 7.00
CA LEU A 409 -14.48 8.06 8.13
C LEU A 409 -16.00 7.91 8.17
N GLY A 410 -16.50 7.24 9.20
CA GLY A 410 -17.92 6.95 9.34
C GLY A 410 -18.78 8.17 9.68
N GLY A 411 -20.06 8.13 9.32
CA GLY A 411 -21.05 9.11 9.76
C GLY A 411 -21.40 8.96 11.24
N GLY A 412 -21.71 10.09 11.90
CA GLY A 412 -22.05 10.10 13.34
C GLY A 412 -22.36 11.47 13.94
N GLY A 413 -22.68 12.49 13.13
CA GLY A 413 -22.93 13.85 13.62
C GLY A 413 -21.79 14.38 14.49
N ALA A 414 -22.11 14.91 15.67
CA ALA A 414 -21.13 15.40 16.65
C ALA A 414 -20.08 14.35 17.07
N ARG A 415 -20.41 13.05 17.06
CA ARG A 415 -19.46 11.98 17.38
C ARG A 415 -18.26 11.93 16.43
N ALA A 416 -18.43 12.44 15.22
CA ALA A 416 -17.38 12.49 14.21
C ALA A 416 -16.18 13.38 14.63
N TYR A 417 -16.30 14.22 15.66
CA TYR A 417 -15.15 14.96 16.21
C TYR A 417 -14.02 14.03 16.68
N ALA A 418 -14.35 12.78 17.01
CA ALA A 418 -13.36 11.75 17.33
C ALA A 418 -12.44 11.46 16.13
N HIS A 419 -12.93 11.62 14.89
CA HIS A 419 -12.08 11.48 13.70
C HIS A 419 -10.92 12.47 13.72
N ALA A 420 -11.13 13.72 14.12
CA ALA A 420 -10.06 14.70 14.21
C ALA A 420 -9.01 14.29 15.26
N GLY A 421 -9.44 13.69 16.38
CA GLY A 421 -8.52 13.14 17.39
C GLY A 421 -7.71 11.96 16.87
N VAL A 422 -8.35 11.04 16.14
CA VAL A 422 -7.66 9.93 15.46
C VAL A 422 -6.66 10.44 14.43
N LEU A 423 -7.10 11.35 13.55
CA LEU A 423 -6.24 11.95 12.52
C LEU A 423 -5.03 12.66 13.13
N GLN A 424 -5.19 13.31 14.29
CA GLN A 424 -4.05 13.91 15.00
C GLN A 424 -3.01 12.85 15.37
N THR A 425 -3.43 11.71 15.93
CA THR A 425 -2.50 10.62 16.25
C THR A 425 -1.84 10.05 15.00
N LEU A 426 -2.59 9.88 13.90
CA LEU A 426 -2.04 9.40 12.62
C LEU A 426 -0.99 10.35 12.06
N GLU A 427 -1.22 11.67 12.15
CA GLU A 427 -0.25 12.70 11.77
C GLU A 427 1.01 12.68 12.65
N GLU A 428 0.84 12.55 13.97
CA GLU A 428 1.94 12.46 14.95
C GLU A 428 2.84 11.24 14.70
N GLU A 429 2.23 10.11 14.29
CA GLU A 429 2.88 8.83 14.03
C GLU A 429 3.33 8.66 12.56
N ARG A 430 3.04 9.66 11.71
CA ARG A 430 3.35 9.65 10.26
C ARG A 430 2.76 8.44 9.53
N LEU A 431 1.58 7.97 9.97
CA LEU A 431 0.83 6.95 9.24
C LEU A 431 -0.02 7.59 8.16
N GLU A 432 0.49 7.58 6.94
CA GLU A 432 -0.18 8.22 5.81
C GLU A 432 -1.13 7.27 5.06
N PHE A 433 -2.20 7.87 4.53
CA PHE A 433 -3.17 7.22 3.66
C PHE A 433 -3.16 7.86 2.27
N ASP A 434 -3.42 7.04 1.26
CA ASP A 434 -3.35 7.42 -0.15
C ASP A 434 -4.72 7.78 -0.74
N GLY A 435 -5.80 7.52 0.00
CA GLY A 435 -7.16 7.84 -0.37
C GLY A 435 -8.07 7.83 0.85
N ILE A 436 -9.09 8.72 0.81
CA ILE A 436 -10.03 8.90 1.90
C ILE A 436 -11.44 8.70 1.36
N ALA A 437 -12.27 7.95 2.09
CA ALA A 437 -13.71 7.92 1.85
C ALA A 437 -14.46 8.36 3.11
N GLY A 438 -15.59 9.02 2.97
CA GLY A 438 -16.36 9.46 4.12
C GLY A 438 -17.85 9.58 3.86
N THR A 439 -18.60 9.49 4.95
CA THR A 439 -20.06 9.62 4.97
C THR A 439 -20.48 10.67 6.00
N SER A 440 -21.45 11.53 5.66
CA SER A 440 -22.01 12.54 6.55
C SER A 440 -20.93 13.43 7.19
N MET A 441 -20.95 13.64 8.50
CA MET A 441 -19.89 14.41 9.18
C MET A 441 -18.48 13.80 9.04
N GLY A 442 -18.39 12.48 8.83
CA GLY A 442 -17.12 11.83 8.46
C GLY A 442 -16.62 12.27 7.09
N ALA A 443 -17.52 12.55 6.14
CA ALA A 443 -17.18 13.14 4.84
C ALA A 443 -16.66 14.57 5.01
N VAL A 444 -17.28 15.38 5.88
CA VAL A 444 -16.84 16.78 6.13
C VAL A 444 -15.41 16.81 6.67
N ILE A 445 -15.12 15.99 7.68
CA ILE A 445 -13.77 15.90 8.26
C ILE A 445 -12.78 15.28 7.27
N GLY A 446 -13.21 14.23 6.56
CA GLY A 446 -12.39 13.57 5.54
C GLY A 446 -12.02 14.50 4.39
N ALA A 447 -12.95 15.35 3.93
CA ALA A 447 -12.70 16.36 2.90
C ALA A 447 -11.71 17.43 3.37
N ALA A 448 -11.83 17.90 4.62
CA ALA A 448 -10.91 18.87 5.21
C ALA A 448 -9.49 18.27 5.31
N HIS A 449 -9.37 17.03 5.77
CA HIS A 449 -8.09 16.32 5.81
C HIS A 449 -7.52 16.07 4.41
N ALA A 450 -8.36 15.65 3.46
CA ALA A 450 -7.97 15.46 2.07
C ALA A 450 -7.51 16.75 1.38
N ALA A 451 -8.03 17.91 1.81
CA ALA A 451 -7.58 19.23 1.37
C ALA A 451 -6.19 19.61 1.94
N GLY A 452 -5.67 18.82 2.89
CA GLY A 452 -4.39 19.04 3.57
C GLY A 452 -4.48 19.97 4.77
N ILE A 453 -5.67 20.13 5.35
CA ILE A 453 -5.85 20.87 6.61
C ILE A 453 -5.38 19.97 7.76
N PRO A 454 -4.43 20.41 8.61
CA PRO A 454 -3.95 19.62 9.75
C PRO A 454 -5.07 19.29 10.74
N ALA A 455 -5.02 18.12 11.37
CA ALA A 455 -6.08 17.65 12.27
C ALA A 455 -6.44 18.63 13.40
N ARG A 456 -5.45 19.31 13.99
CA ARG A 456 -5.67 20.36 15.00
C ARG A 456 -6.42 21.57 14.45
N GLU A 457 -6.16 21.94 13.20
CA GLU A 457 -6.87 23.05 12.55
C GLU A 457 -8.29 22.63 12.15
N ILE A 458 -8.50 21.37 11.74
CA ILE A 458 -9.84 20.81 11.56
C ILE A 458 -10.65 20.93 12.86
N GLN A 459 -10.07 20.56 14.01
CA GLN A 459 -10.74 20.72 15.31
C GLN A 459 -11.12 22.18 15.58
N ASN A 460 -10.24 23.14 15.29
CA ASN A 460 -10.51 24.57 15.47
C ASN A 460 -11.61 25.08 14.54
N LEU A 461 -11.63 24.64 13.28
CA LEU A 461 -12.68 24.97 12.32
C LEU A 461 -14.03 24.43 12.77
N LEU A 462 -14.07 23.16 13.20
CA LEU A 462 -15.27 22.55 13.75
C LEU A 462 -15.75 23.30 15.00
N ARG A 463 -14.87 23.65 15.94
CA ARG A 463 -15.23 24.44 17.13
C ARG A 463 -15.78 25.83 16.77
N LYS A 464 -15.20 26.47 15.76
CA LYS A 464 -15.60 27.82 15.32
C LYS A 464 -16.95 27.82 14.60
N HIS A 465 -17.15 26.88 13.66
CA HIS A 465 -18.31 26.88 12.76
C HIS A 465 -19.45 25.97 13.23
N LEU A 466 -19.16 25.00 14.10
CA LEU A 466 -20.11 24.05 14.69
C LEU A 466 -19.92 23.97 16.23
N PRO A 467 -19.97 25.09 16.97
CA PRO A 467 -19.80 25.09 18.43
C PRO A 467 -20.96 24.37 19.15
N ASP A 468 -22.16 24.42 18.58
CA ASP A 468 -23.37 23.78 19.09
C ASP A 468 -24.31 23.43 17.93
N SER A 469 -25.45 22.81 18.25
CA SER A 469 -26.43 22.41 17.24
C SER A 469 -27.15 23.61 16.60
N ALA A 470 -27.31 24.75 17.29
CA ALA A 470 -27.97 25.93 16.75
C ALA A 470 -27.21 26.57 15.57
N ALA A 471 -25.92 26.26 15.43
CA ALA A 471 -25.08 26.67 14.31
C ALA A 471 -25.56 26.13 12.95
N ILE A 472 -26.24 24.98 12.92
CA ILE A 472 -26.73 24.33 11.67
C ILE A 472 -28.24 24.15 11.60
N LEU A 473 -28.95 24.32 12.72
CA LEU A 473 -30.38 24.06 12.82
C LEU A 473 -31.20 25.34 12.59
N ASP A 474 -31.52 25.63 11.33
CA ASP A 474 -32.43 26.70 10.90
C ASP A 474 -33.85 26.18 10.66
N LYS A 475 -34.77 26.52 11.57
CA LYS A 475 -36.14 25.96 11.61
C LYS A 475 -36.88 26.12 10.27
N GLY A 476 -37.44 25.01 9.78
CA GLY A 476 -38.26 24.93 8.57
C GLY A 476 -39.73 24.67 8.86
N LEU A 477 -40.56 24.66 7.80
CA LEU A 477 -41.91 24.12 7.87
C LEU A 477 -41.82 22.59 7.70
N PRO A 478 -42.37 21.78 8.63
CA PRO A 478 -42.18 20.33 8.66
C PRO A 478 -43.05 19.59 7.61
N LEU A 479 -43.08 20.09 6.37
CA LEU A 479 -43.71 19.43 5.22
C LEU A 479 -42.75 18.46 4.53
N VAL A 480 -41.46 18.77 4.51
CA VAL A 480 -40.39 17.98 3.87
C VAL A 480 -39.26 17.67 4.86
N SER A 481 -38.88 18.64 5.69
CA SER A 481 -37.85 18.50 6.72
C SER A 481 -38.08 19.49 7.87
N PHE A 482 -37.53 19.19 9.06
CA PHE A 482 -37.64 20.07 10.23
C PHE A 482 -36.75 21.32 10.13
N TYR A 483 -35.66 21.25 9.37
CA TYR A 483 -34.73 22.37 9.15
C TYR A 483 -34.55 22.63 7.65
N ARG A 484 -34.23 23.89 7.28
CA ARG A 484 -34.04 24.30 5.88
C ARG A 484 -32.64 23.93 5.35
N GLY A 485 -31.64 23.89 6.23
CA GLY A 485 -30.25 23.60 5.91
C GLY A 485 -29.50 24.76 5.25
N GLU A 486 -30.01 25.99 5.28
CA GLU A 486 -29.32 27.18 4.77
C GLU A 486 -28.09 27.51 5.63
N LYS A 487 -28.20 27.40 6.95
CA LYS A 487 -27.06 27.56 7.86
C LYS A 487 -25.98 26.50 7.62
N LEU A 488 -26.39 25.25 7.42
CA LEU A 488 -25.48 24.17 7.07
C LEU A 488 -24.75 24.45 5.74
N ASN A 489 -25.47 24.93 4.72
CA ASN A 489 -24.88 25.35 3.45
C ASN A 489 -23.86 26.47 3.66
N GLN A 490 -24.17 27.46 4.51
CA GLN A 490 -23.26 28.56 4.82
C GLN A 490 -21.99 28.05 5.48
N VAL A 491 -22.08 27.15 6.46
CA VAL A 491 -20.91 26.54 7.11
C VAL A 491 -20.05 25.79 6.08
N LEU A 492 -20.66 24.99 5.21
CA LEU A 492 -19.92 24.27 4.16
C LEU A 492 -19.24 25.23 3.17
N MET A 493 -19.88 26.35 2.83
CA MET A 493 -19.30 27.37 1.96
C MET A 493 -18.20 28.18 2.64
N ASP A 494 -18.32 28.47 3.93
CA ASP A 494 -17.29 29.18 4.70
C ASP A 494 -16.00 28.36 4.81
N VAL A 495 -16.13 27.04 4.96
CA VAL A 495 -14.99 26.12 5.12
C VAL A 495 -14.40 25.71 3.77
N PHE A 496 -15.23 25.31 2.80
CA PHE A 496 -14.77 24.72 1.54
C PHE A 496 -14.91 25.66 0.33
N GLY A 497 -15.81 26.64 0.36
CA GLY A 497 -16.01 27.59 -0.73
C GLY A 497 -16.18 26.93 -2.10
N GLU A 498 -15.39 27.37 -3.08
CA GLU A 498 -15.37 26.84 -4.45
C GLU A 498 -14.42 25.63 -4.63
N LEU A 499 -13.93 25.02 -3.55
CA LEU A 499 -13.00 23.89 -3.61
C LEU A 499 -13.63 22.72 -4.39
N GLN A 500 -12.89 22.20 -5.36
CA GLN A 500 -13.29 21.03 -6.13
C GLN A 500 -12.51 19.79 -5.69
N PHE A 501 -13.06 18.60 -5.94
CA PHE A 501 -12.37 17.32 -5.62
C PHE A 501 -10.99 17.25 -6.28
N GLU A 502 -10.88 17.84 -7.46
CA GLU A 502 -9.68 17.98 -8.28
C GLU A 502 -8.54 18.78 -7.61
N ASP A 503 -8.90 19.64 -6.65
CA ASP A 503 -7.96 20.50 -5.94
C ASP A 503 -7.36 19.82 -4.70
N LEU A 504 -7.97 18.72 -4.23
CA LEU A 504 -7.58 18.01 -3.02
C LEU A 504 -6.16 17.41 -3.14
N GLN A 505 -5.47 17.33 -2.00
CA GLN A 505 -4.13 16.74 -1.89
C GLN A 505 -4.18 15.21 -1.82
N ILE A 506 -5.28 14.66 -1.32
CA ILE A 506 -5.54 13.24 -1.22
C ILE A 506 -6.84 12.95 -1.99
N PRO A 507 -6.89 11.91 -2.87
CA PRO A 507 -8.14 11.46 -3.46
C PRO A 507 -9.22 11.24 -2.41
N PHE A 508 -10.39 11.83 -2.62
CA PHE A 508 -11.49 11.80 -1.67
C PHE A 508 -12.77 11.30 -2.34
N TYR A 509 -13.50 10.43 -1.63
CA TYR A 509 -14.74 9.82 -2.08
C TYR A 509 -15.85 10.12 -1.06
N CYS A 510 -16.79 10.96 -1.45
CA CYS A 510 -17.89 11.38 -0.58
C CYS A 510 -19.14 10.54 -0.89
N ASN A 511 -19.61 9.79 0.09
CA ASN A 511 -20.74 8.88 -0.07
C ASN A 511 -22.09 9.57 0.24
N SER A 512 -23.09 9.33 -0.60
CA SER A 512 -24.48 9.76 -0.45
C SER A 512 -25.41 8.65 -0.93
N THR A 513 -26.71 8.75 -0.64
CA THR A 513 -27.72 7.77 -1.06
C THR A 513 -28.68 8.41 -2.05
N ASP A 514 -28.91 7.80 -3.21
CA ASP A 514 -29.97 8.19 -4.13
C ASP A 514 -31.29 7.48 -3.77
N LEU A 515 -32.31 8.27 -3.46
CA LEU A 515 -33.65 7.75 -3.13
C LEU A 515 -34.38 7.17 -4.35
N ASN A 516 -33.99 7.53 -5.57
CA ASN A 516 -34.67 7.06 -6.78
C ASN A 516 -34.22 5.64 -7.14
N SER A 517 -32.91 5.37 -7.12
CA SER A 517 -32.38 4.03 -7.38
C SER A 517 -32.33 3.13 -6.14
N GLY A 518 -32.16 3.71 -4.95
CA GLY A 518 -31.83 2.97 -3.74
C GLY A 518 -30.35 2.56 -3.67
N ASP A 519 -29.48 3.18 -4.47
CA ASP A 519 -28.04 2.90 -4.50
C ASP A 519 -27.22 4.02 -3.84
N SER A 520 -25.98 3.68 -3.44
CA SER A 520 -24.99 4.68 -3.03
C SER A 520 -24.47 5.45 -4.24
N LEU A 521 -24.52 6.79 -4.18
CA LEU A 521 -23.83 7.68 -5.11
C LEU A 521 -22.52 8.14 -4.46
N ILE A 522 -21.39 7.87 -5.14
CA ILE A 522 -20.07 8.30 -4.69
C ILE A 522 -19.62 9.52 -5.49
N PHE A 523 -19.50 10.66 -4.83
CA PHE A 523 -18.90 11.86 -5.41
C PHE A 523 -17.37 11.79 -5.36
N GLU A 524 -16.75 12.10 -6.49
CA GLU A 524 -15.30 12.14 -6.67
C GLU A 524 -14.84 13.23 -7.65
N SER A 525 -15.76 14.12 -8.04
CA SER A 525 -15.53 15.26 -8.94
C SER A 525 -16.51 16.39 -8.65
N GLY A 526 -16.17 17.60 -9.09
CA GLY A 526 -17.03 18.79 -8.94
C GLY A 526 -16.85 19.49 -7.59
N TYR A 527 -17.85 20.26 -7.14
CA TYR A 527 -17.75 21.05 -5.90
C TYR A 527 -17.86 20.18 -4.67
N VAL A 528 -16.86 20.24 -3.79
CA VAL A 528 -16.82 19.49 -2.53
C VAL A 528 -18.00 19.89 -1.64
N SER A 529 -18.31 21.18 -1.53
CA SER A 529 -19.42 21.69 -0.72
C SER A 529 -20.79 21.11 -1.12
N MET A 530 -21.03 20.91 -2.41
CA MET A 530 -22.26 20.30 -2.92
C MET A 530 -22.36 18.81 -2.55
N ALA A 531 -21.27 18.06 -2.75
CA ALA A 531 -21.21 16.65 -2.39
C ALA A 531 -21.37 16.44 -0.88
N LEU A 532 -20.69 17.27 -0.08
CA LEU A 532 -20.82 17.26 1.37
C LEU A 532 -22.26 17.57 1.78
N ARG A 533 -22.90 18.58 1.19
CA ARG A 533 -24.31 18.90 1.46
C ARG A 533 -25.21 17.69 1.22
N ALA A 534 -25.07 16.99 0.09
CA ALA A 534 -25.82 15.76 -0.17
C ALA A 534 -25.55 14.69 0.91
N SER A 535 -24.28 14.46 1.23
CA SER A 535 -23.84 13.45 2.20
C SER A 535 -24.32 13.70 3.64
N VAL A 536 -24.57 14.95 4.04
CA VAL A 536 -25.08 15.32 5.39
C VAL A 536 -26.60 15.54 5.43
N SER A 537 -27.32 15.23 4.36
CA SER A 537 -28.77 15.47 4.23
C SER A 537 -29.60 14.39 4.89
N ILE A 538 -29.57 14.33 6.23
CA ILE A 538 -30.29 13.31 7.00
C ILE A 538 -31.79 13.44 6.76
N PRO A 539 -32.49 12.37 6.32
CA PRO A 539 -33.94 12.40 6.11
C PRO A 539 -34.72 12.88 7.32
N GLY A 540 -35.71 13.75 7.09
CA GLY A 540 -36.50 14.39 8.13
C GLY A 540 -35.78 15.56 8.83
N VAL A 541 -34.45 15.55 8.94
CA VAL A 541 -33.68 16.68 9.51
C VAL A 541 -33.51 17.78 8.46
N PHE A 542 -32.89 17.45 7.33
CA PHE A 542 -32.59 18.39 6.24
C PHE A 542 -33.29 17.96 4.95
N PRO A 543 -33.60 18.89 4.04
CA PRO A 543 -34.26 18.53 2.79
C PRO A 543 -33.27 17.77 1.88
N PRO A 544 -33.74 16.76 1.14
CA PRO A 544 -32.94 16.06 0.12
C PRO A 544 -32.37 17.04 -0.90
N VAL A 545 -31.17 16.75 -1.39
CA VAL A 545 -30.54 17.52 -2.46
C VAL A 545 -31.06 17.03 -3.80
N GLN A 546 -31.73 17.91 -4.54
CA GLN A 546 -32.23 17.61 -5.88
C GLN A 546 -31.14 17.88 -6.92
N MET A 547 -30.67 16.82 -7.58
CA MET A 547 -29.65 16.89 -8.63
C MET A 547 -30.05 15.91 -9.74
N PRO A 548 -31.01 16.29 -10.62
CA PRO A 548 -31.59 15.38 -11.60
C PRO A 548 -30.51 14.62 -12.40
N PRO A 549 -30.63 13.28 -12.57
CA PRO A 549 -31.79 12.45 -12.21
C PRO A 549 -31.87 12.00 -10.74
N TYR A 550 -30.94 12.45 -9.89
CA TYR A 550 -30.79 11.98 -8.51
C TYR A 550 -31.59 12.80 -7.50
N THR A 551 -32.06 12.13 -6.46
CA THR A 551 -32.63 12.73 -5.26
C THR A 551 -31.84 12.23 -4.05
N LEU A 552 -30.94 13.07 -3.57
CA LEU A 552 -29.85 12.63 -2.69
C LEU A 552 -30.12 12.94 -1.22
N VAL A 553 -29.80 11.97 -0.38
CA VAL A 553 -29.83 12.06 1.09
C VAL A 553 -28.53 11.54 1.70
N ASP A 554 -28.46 11.60 3.03
CA ASP A 554 -27.30 11.14 3.79
C ASP A 554 -26.88 9.70 3.39
N GLY A 555 -25.57 9.52 3.20
CA GLY A 555 -24.99 8.24 2.78
C GLY A 555 -25.04 7.16 3.87
N GLY A 556 -25.28 7.56 5.12
CA GLY A 556 -25.30 6.69 6.30
C GLY A 556 -26.46 5.70 6.31
N ILE A 557 -27.47 5.92 5.47
CA ILE A 557 -28.60 5.01 5.29
C ILE A 557 -28.13 3.66 4.72
N LEU A 558 -27.32 3.68 3.66
CA LEU A 558 -26.86 2.47 2.98
C LEU A 558 -25.41 2.10 3.29
N ASN A 559 -24.57 3.10 3.53
CA ASN A 559 -23.13 2.89 3.64
C ASN A 559 -22.48 3.89 4.61
N ASN A 560 -22.67 3.67 5.91
CA ASN A 560 -22.15 4.58 6.92
C ASN A 560 -20.63 4.57 7.05
N LEU A 561 -19.95 3.49 6.67
CA LEU A 561 -18.49 3.37 6.68
C LEU A 561 -18.04 2.79 5.32
N PRO A 562 -17.68 3.65 4.33
CA PRO A 562 -17.54 3.25 2.94
C PRO A 562 -16.19 2.57 2.61
N GLY A 563 -15.90 1.42 3.22
CA GLY A 563 -14.70 0.60 2.97
C GLY A 563 -14.65 -0.01 1.58
N ASP A 564 -15.78 -0.53 1.13
CA ASP A 564 -16.01 -1.10 -0.19
C ASP A 564 -15.68 -0.11 -1.32
N VAL A 565 -15.95 1.18 -1.10
CA VAL A 565 -15.65 2.26 -2.04
C VAL A 565 -14.15 2.35 -2.33
N LEU A 566 -13.32 2.16 -1.31
CA LEU A 566 -11.86 2.12 -1.44
C LEU A 566 -11.40 0.78 -2.01
N ARG A 567 -11.96 -0.35 -1.56
CA ARG A 567 -11.63 -1.67 -2.13
C ARG A 567 -11.83 -1.73 -3.64
N ARG A 568 -13.00 -1.27 -4.12
CA ARG A 568 -13.32 -1.20 -5.56
C ARG A 568 -12.39 -0.28 -6.36
N ARG A 569 -11.68 0.63 -5.70
CA ARG A 569 -10.71 1.55 -6.32
C ARG A 569 -9.26 1.08 -6.21
N GLY A 570 -9.05 -0.17 -5.82
CA GLY A 570 -7.72 -0.79 -5.79
C GLY A 570 -6.89 -0.44 -4.56
N PHE A 571 -7.52 0.03 -3.48
CA PHE A 571 -6.86 0.16 -2.19
C PHE A 571 -6.75 -1.23 -1.54
N SER A 572 -5.53 -1.74 -1.46
CA SER A 572 -5.23 -3.09 -0.96
C SER A 572 -5.17 -3.18 0.54
N ARG A 573 -4.98 -2.05 1.23
CA ARG A 573 -5.16 -1.95 2.68
C ARG A 573 -6.17 -0.87 3.02
N VAL A 574 -7.19 -1.19 3.80
CA VAL A 574 -8.28 -0.26 4.17
C VAL A 574 -8.46 -0.27 5.68
N ALA A 575 -8.34 0.91 6.28
CA ALA A 575 -8.66 1.16 7.68
C ALA A 575 -9.94 1.99 7.80
N GLY A 576 -10.74 1.76 8.83
CA GLY A 576 -11.93 2.54 9.12
C GLY A 576 -11.94 3.14 10.51
N ILE A 577 -12.54 4.34 10.63
CA ILE A 577 -12.86 4.96 11.91
C ILE A 577 -14.37 4.92 12.07
N ASN A 578 -14.84 4.05 12.97
CA ASN A 578 -16.26 3.88 13.23
C ASN A 578 -16.67 4.69 14.46
N VAL A 579 -17.52 5.69 14.23
CA VAL A 579 -18.14 6.54 15.28
C VAL A 579 -19.64 6.23 15.43
N THR A 580 -20.04 5.00 15.14
CA THR A 580 -21.34 4.45 15.52
C THR A 580 -21.13 3.44 16.66
N PRO A 581 -21.72 3.65 17.84
CA PRO A 581 -21.59 2.71 18.95
C PRO A 581 -22.03 1.30 18.53
N MET A 582 -21.33 0.26 18.97
CA MET A 582 -21.69 -1.15 18.67
C MET A 582 -22.79 -1.68 19.59
N SER A 583 -22.91 -1.11 20.79
CA SER A 583 -24.02 -1.25 21.72
C SER A 583 -24.45 0.15 22.17
N ASP A 584 -25.74 0.33 22.40
CA ASP A 584 -26.27 1.55 23.03
C ASP A 584 -27.16 1.09 24.18
N ASP A 585 -26.65 1.19 25.40
CA ASP A 585 -27.36 0.80 26.62
C ASP A 585 -28.39 1.86 27.08
N ARG A 586 -28.55 2.94 26.30
CA ARG A 586 -29.51 4.02 26.59
C ARG A 586 -30.89 3.66 26.05
N SER A 587 -31.85 3.53 26.96
CA SER A 587 -33.28 3.48 26.62
C SER A 587 -33.64 4.71 25.80
N SER A 588 -34.17 4.53 24.59
CA SER A 588 -34.74 5.63 23.82
C SER A 588 -35.87 6.26 24.65
N GLN A 589 -35.64 7.44 25.24
CA GLN A 589 -36.71 8.20 25.85
C GLN A 589 -37.68 8.58 24.72
N THR A 590 -38.76 7.80 24.62
CA THR A 590 -39.82 7.92 23.62
C THR A 590 -41.05 8.62 24.20
N HIS A 591 -41.00 8.97 25.49
CA HIS A 591 -42.05 9.70 26.18
C HIS A 591 -41.75 11.19 26.19
N VAL A 592 -42.69 11.98 25.65
CA VAL A 592 -42.80 13.41 25.92
C VAL A 592 -43.79 13.58 27.04
N ASP A 593 -43.35 14.15 28.16
CA ASP A 593 -44.24 14.47 29.24
C ASP A 593 -44.91 15.83 28.97
N PHE A 594 -46.14 15.79 28.44
CA PHE A 594 -46.92 17.00 28.19
C PHE A 594 -47.45 17.65 29.48
N SER A 595 -47.17 17.06 30.66
CA SER A 595 -47.57 17.62 31.95
C SER A 595 -46.68 18.78 32.45
N GLU A 596 -45.49 18.99 31.87
CA GLU A 596 -44.55 20.07 32.26
C GLU A 596 -44.81 21.45 31.61
N GLY A 597 -46.00 21.65 31.02
CA GLY A 597 -46.40 22.96 30.47
C GLY A 597 -45.55 23.44 29.29
N VAL A 598 -45.26 24.75 29.24
CA VAL A 598 -44.58 25.42 28.09
C VAL A 598 -43.20 24.80 27.78
N GLY A 599 -42.52 24.21 28.78
CA GLY A 599 -41.24 23.51 28.62
C GLY A 599 -41.31 22.27 27.73
N GLY A 600 -42.29 21.39 27.96
CA GLY A 600 -42.48 20.18 27.14
C GLY A 600 -42.89 20.48 25.69
N VAL A 601 -43.57 21.61 25.47
CA VAL A 601 -43.88 22.13 24.12
C VAL A 601 -42.62 22.65 23.43
N TRP A 602 -41.76 23.40 24.14
CA TRP A 602 -40.48 23.88 23.60
C TRP A 602 -39.50 22.74 23.29
N GLU A 603 -39.47 21.69 24.12
CA GLU A 603 -38.68 20.48 23.89
C GLU A 603 -39.17 19.71 22.66
N TYR A 604 -40.50 19.54 22.52
CA TYR A 604 -41.13 18.95 21.34
C TYR A 604 -40.81 19.70 20.04
N PHE A 605 -40.78 21.03 20.05
CA PHE A 605 -40.41 21.83 18.88
C PHE A 605 -38.90 21.87 18.59
N SER A 606 -38.06 21.50 19.56
CA SER A 606 -36.60 21.54 19.42
C SER A 606 -36.02 20.20 18.96
N ARG A 607 -36.58 19.08 19.41
CA ARG A 607 -36.27 17.72 18.93
C ARG A 607 -37.56 16.88 18.98
N PRO A 608 -38.39 16.88 17.92
CA PRO A 608 -39.62 16.12 17.94
C PRO A 608 -39.31 14.61 18.04
N PRO A 609 -40.05 13.83 18.85
CA PRO A 609 -39.76 12.41 19.09
C PRO A 609 -39.69 11.56 17.82
N VAL A 610 -40.43 11.95 16.79
CA VAL A 610 -40.37 11.28 15.48
C VAL A 610 -38.97 11.38 14.85
N LEU A 611 -38.27 12.49 15.05
CA LEU A 611 -36.92 12.70 14.53
C LEU A 611 -35.89 11.81 15.25
N SER A 612 -36.02 11.64 16.57
CA SER A 612 -35.16 10.73 17.32
C SER A 612 -35.41 9.27 16.95
N ILE A 613 -36.66 8.88 16.69
CA ILE A 613 -36.99 7.54 16.19
C ILE A 613 -36.38 7.31 14.80
N ILE A 614 -36.57 8.23 13.84
CA ILE A 614 -36.03 8.10 12.48
C ILE A 614 -34.50 7.98 12.50
N THR A 615 -33.81 8.90 13.17
CA THR A 615 -32.34 8.89 13.23
C THR A 615 -31.81 7.66 13.96
N ARG A 616 -32.53 7.17 14.98
CA ARG A 616 -32.21 5.92 15.66
C ARG A 616 -32.38 4.71 14.76
N SER A 617 -33.46 4.61 13.99
CA SER A 617 -33.69 3.51 13.05
C SER A 617 -32.59 3.43 11.99
N ILE A 618 -32.20 4.58 11.41
CA ILE A 618 -31.09 4.66 10.45
C ILE A 618 -29.78 4.20 11.09
N ALA A 619 -29.49 4.64 12.33
CA ALA A 619 -28.27 4.24 13.03
C ALA A 619 -28.22 2.73 13.33
N VAL A 620 -29.36 2.11 13.64
CA VAL A 620 -29.47 0.65 13.87
C VAL A 620 -29.27 -0.12 12.57
N GLU A 621 -29.93 0.29 11.49
CA GLU A 621 -29.77 -0.34 10.17
C GLU A 621 -28.31 -0.23 9.66
N GLY A 622 -27.73 0.97 9.72
CA GLY A 622 -26.34 1.21 9.32
C GLY A 622 -25.34 0.37 10.11
N ARG A 623 -25.60 0.08 11.39
CA ARG A 623 -24.78 -0.83 12.21
C ARG A 623 -24.84 -2.27 11.70
N GLU A 624 -26.03 -2.79 11.41
CA GLU A 624 -26.16 -4.16 10.91
C GLU A 624 -25.56 -4.31 9.51
N LEU A 625 -25.75 -3.33 8.62
CA LEU A 625 -25.08 -3.31 7.31
C LEU A 625 -23.56 -3.28 7.42
N MET A 626 -23.00 -2.51 8.36
CA MET A 626 -21.56 -2.46 8.61
C MET A 626 -21.01 -3.82 9.06
N ARG A 627 -21.75 -4.59 9.88
CA ARG A 627 -21.33 -5.93 10.30
C ARG A 627 -21.11 -6.89 9.14
N PHE A 628 -21.93 -6.79 8.08
CA PHE A 628 -21.76 -7.58 6.87
C PHE A 628 -20.58 -7.12 6.01
N ARG A 629 -20.10 -5.88 6.19
CA ARG A 629 -19.01 -5.27 5.43
C ARG A 629 -17.68 -5.23 6.20
N LEU A 630 -17.56 -5.96 7.30
CA LEU A 630 -16.31 -6.03 8.06
C LEU A 630 -15.15 -6.58 7.23
N GLU A 631 -15.43 -7.41 6.22
CA GLU A 631 -14.43 -7.94 5.28
C GLU A 631 -13.77 -6.87 4.40
N ASP A 632 -14.41 -5.71 4.23
CA ASP A 632 -13.83 -4.60 3.47
C ASP A 632 -12.67 -3.92 4.23
N PHE A 633 -12.48 -4.21 5.51
CA PHE A 633 -11.51 -3.54 6.38
C PHE A 633 -10.42 -4.50 6.86
N ASP A 634 -9.16 -4.07 6.75
CA ASP A 634 -8.05 -4.73 7.44
C ASP A 634 -7.98 -4.31 8.92
N PHE A 635 -8.52 -3.13 9.25
CA PHE A 635 -8.52 -2.62 10.62
C PHE A 635 -9.63 -1.60 10.86
N ILE A 636 -10.21 -1.60 12.06
CA ILE A 636 -11.22 -0.62 12.46
C ILE A 636 -10.90 -0.08 13.86
N LEU A 637 -10.84 1.26 13.95
CA LEU A 637 -10.80 2.02 15.20
C LEU A 637 -12.22 2.31 15.65
N ASN A 638 -12.53 2.06 16.92
CA ASN A 638 -13.85 2.27 17.49
C ASN A 638 -13.75 3.16 18.74
N PRO A 639 -13.65 4.50 18.59
CA PRO A 639 -13.58 5.41 19.72
C PRO A 639 -14.75 5.23 20.70
N GLU A 640 -14.48 5.43 22.01
CA GLU A 640 -15.48 5.34 23.08
C GLU A 640 -16.45 6.55 23.04
N ILE A 641 -17.44 6.48 22.15
CA ILE A 641 -18.35 7.60 21.81
C ILE A 641 -19.84 7.34 22.14
N GLY A 642 -20.16 6.20 22.75
CA GLY A 642 -21.50 5.87 23.23
C GLY A 642 -22.15 6.94 24.13
N PRO A 643 -21.41 7.65 25.00
CA PRO A 643 -21.99 8.68 25.86
C PRO A 643 -22.51 9.95 25.18
N PHE A 644 -22.26 10.15 23.87
CA PHE A 644 -22.58 11.38 23.15
C PHE A 644 -23.72 11.14 22.14
N ASP A 645 -24.62 12.09 21.96
CA ASP A 645 -25.66 12.07 20.92
C ASP A 645 -25.17 12.70 19.60
N LEU A 646 -25.89 12.47 18.49
CA LEU A 646 -25.57 12.96 17.15
C LEU A 646 -25.52 14.49 17.05
N PHE A 647 -26.16 15.23 17.96
CA PHE A 647 -26.14 16.70 17.96
C PHE A 647 -25.47 17.32 19.20
N ASP A 648 -24.67 16.55 19.96
CA ASP A 648 -23.90 17.04 21.12
C ASP A 648 -22.63 17.81 20.71
N PHE A 649 -22.75 18.75 19.76
CA PHE A 649 -21.63 19.53 19.22
C PHE A 649 -20.89 20.35 20.29
N HIS A 650 -21.56 20.71 21.38
CA HIS A 650 -20.98 21.43 22.52
C HIS A 650 -19.95 20.61 23.32
N ARG A 651 -19.91 19.28 23.16
CA ARG A 651 -18.96 18.37 23.83
C ARG A 651 -17.77 18.00 22.95
N HIS A 652 -17.43 18.87 21.99
CA HIS A 652 -16.42 18.61 20.98
C HIS A 652 -15.06 18.17 21.54
N ASP A 653 -14.62 18.74 22.67
CA ASP A 653 -13.31 18.43 23.26
C ASP A 653 -13.27 17.01 23.86
N GLU A 654 -14.33 16.60 24.55
CA GLU A 654 -14.43 15.25 25.10
C GLU A 654 -14.46 14.18 24.00
N ILE A 655 -15.19 14.44 22.91
CA ILE A 655 -15.31 13.53 21.77
C ILE A 655 -13.98 13.43 21.02
N PHE A 656 -13.29 14.55 20.84
CA PHE A 656 -11.96 14.60 20.25
C PHE A 656 -10.95 13.75 21.03
N GLU A 657 -10.89 13.93 22.36
CA GLU A 657 -10.00 13.15 23.22
C GLU A 657 -10.32 11.65 23.20
N ALA A 658 -11.60 11.26 23.09
CA ALA A 658 -11.99 9.87 22.93
C ALA A 658 -11.39 9.23 21.66
N GLY A 659 -11.40 9.98 20.53
CA GLY A 659 -10.77 9.55 19.29
C GLY A 659 -9.26 9.40 19.40
N LYS A 660 -8.61 10.40 20.01
CA LYS A 660 -7.16 10.39 20.24
C LYS A 660 -6.74 9.22 21.13
N LYS A 661 -7.47 8.96 22.21
CA LYS A 661 -7.23 7.84 23.14
C LYS A 661 -7.29 6.49 22.43
N GLU A 662 -8.32 6.25 21.61
CA GLU A 662 -8.46 5.00 20.84
C GLU A 662 -7.29 4.82 19.85
N ALA A 663 -6.96 5.87 19.09
CA ALA A 663 -5.87 5.81 18.13
C ALA A 663 -4.52 5.55 18.83
N SER A 664 -4.21 6.28 19.90
CA SER A 664 -2.96 6.08 20.65
C SER A 664 -2.85 4.70 21.27
N ALA A 665 -3.97 4.12 21.75
CA ALA A 665 -3.98 2.79 22.33
C ALA A 665 -3.70 1.69 21.30
N ARG A 666 -4.14 1.88 20.04
CA ARG A 666 -4.15 0.83 19.01
C ARG A 666 -3.28 1.12 17.79
N ILE A 667 -2.48 2.19 17.82
CA ILE A 667 -1.63 2.60 16.69
C ILE A 667 -0.69 1.47 16.25
N GLY A 668 -0.13 0.71 17.18
CA GLY A 668 0.76 -0.42 16.86
C GLY A 668 0.06 -1.53 16.07
N GLU A 669 -1.19 -1.86 16.44
CA GLU A 669 -2.00 -2.84 15.70
C GLU A 669 -2.38 -2.32 14.32
N LEU A 670 -2.78 -1.04 14.24
CA LEU A 670 -3.11 -0.38 12.99
C LEU A 670 -1.90 -0.39 12.04
N TRP A 671 -0.71 -0.04 12.53
CA TRP A 671 0.52 -0.08 11.75
C TRP A 671 0.79 -1.49 11.20
N GLN A 672 0.63 -2.52 12.04
CA GLN A 672 0.76 -3.90 11.60
C GLN A 672 -0.30 -4.29 10.55
N ALA A 673 -1.54 -3.82 10.67
CA ALA A 673 -2.57 -4.09 9.67
C ALA A 673 -2.26 -3.40 8.34
N MET A 674 -1.75 -2.17 8.37
CA MET A 674 -1.40 -1.40 7.17
C MET A 674 -0.09 -1.84 6.50
N LEU A 675 0.79 -2.56 7.21
CA LEU A 675 2.05 -3.09 6.69
C LEU A 675 2.06 -4.58 6.34
N ARG A 676 1.10 -5.37 6.83
CA ARG A 676 1.04 -6.81 6.52
C ARG A 676 0.92 -7.00 5.01
N HIS A 677 1.65 -7.97 4.45
CA HIS A 677 1.56 -8.45 3.07
C HIS A 677 1.06 -9.88 3.08
#